data_AF-A0A8C4VTB1-F1
#
_entry.id   AF-A0A8C4VTB1-F1
#
_cell.length_a   1.000
_cell.length_b   1.000
_cell.length_c   1.000
_cell.angle_alpha   90.00
_cell.angle_beta   90.00
_cell.angle_gamma   90.00
#
_symmetry.space_group_name_H-M   'P 1'
#
loop_
_entity.id
_entity.type
_entity.pdbx_description
1 polymer ?
#
loop_
_entity_poly.entity_id
_entity_poly.type
_entity_poly.pdbx_seq_one_letter_code
_entity_poly.pdbx_strand_id
1 'polypeptide(L)'
;GGSQIASGPNMQLSQPGITEVQGSSSIRSTVMETSTSASTGSSPPKTVLYSKYEVDIDTQKRSTTYPGKEHIESILEEYSQQVRDLQKRLNDNTELHEQQKFSLRQTIVDLQTKLQEVQMERDALVDIRRRESQTQEDIKIQLQATVHELQTANHLQEEMLREANSQTEHLKKMVHGHEEVLHELRGVLVDYEDSTGKRVYEHENISGLHIRNLGTAFSKVLRDLDSEVSYLKGRIFPLEEQLESLKKESQAKTELLLQQHQDRIEQLINEHEQEMAALTDKSNSARSHANSIQSQMEIIQEQARNQNSMYMRQVSQLESTVSQLRSELREAKRMYEDKIEDLEKQLHLAHSEMAEAQTERDQYSQESGNLDDQLQQLLADLHKKEMELSLEKEQNKRLWDRDTGNSITIDHLRRELDNKNMELQRMENIVKTMKTECQGQMERQMAAIKEKNESIEKVSSLTAQLESTKEMLRKVVEDLTAKKINLEASERTVSDLTACLQEKERAIEITNEEVRKLRSRVDSKLQELQHLKNEGDYLQNVQSECETLKLQVMEKERVIEIFQKQIDNMTQIVGQHGRTAGAMEVEKSQLVKEISDRKLEVQELKIAMDKKEDRIRETEARLSELELEKVKLINTCTERLRAVKDMKRERDQLVTELKASRTELAGLAEEYENLKRNYRDKSEEMEGITSKLRMQLKSAQAELEQTRATLKTMEGSDGHAMKVAMGMQKQITAKRGQIDALQCKIKFLEEAMTNATKEKHYLKEEKNKLSQELSCIATENNKMTGELEILRSQDRRLKEKIANMEAALDKASMQFAECQCIIQCQEQEAMRFKLQHTLDIKELQGPGYTSGSTSGKPRHISLPLTHTHANVPPSQAFQGFIPHVSIVKEDPLRDLKRLLQELRSTIDEMPSVVLSKSDSDGRRELPLTTLRNTIGSTCRQLQNKMENLQNLVETLQMKNQGSDIYSIEITSISFKM
;
A
#
# COMPACT_ATOMS: atom_id res chain seq x y z
N GLY A 1 0.48 24.22 -40.46
CA GLY A 1 1.07 23.38 -39.39
C GLY A 1 1.17 24.17 -38.12
N GLY A 2 1.52 23.58 -36.97
CA GLY A 2 1.82 22.16 -36.73
C GLY A 2 2.62 22.00 -35.42
N SER A 3 2.42 20.88 -34.72
CA SER A 3 3.02 20.52 -33.41
C SER A 3 2.58 21.42 -32.22
N GLN A 4 2.16 20.91 -31.04
CA GLN A 4 2.77 19.95 -30.09
C GLN A 4 3.97 20.57 -29.32
N ILE A 5 4.21 20.32 -28.02
CA ILE A 5 3.57 19.49 -26.97
C ILE A 5 3.93 20.19 -25.61
N ALA A 6 2.99 20.54 -24.71
CA ALA A 6 2.29 19.74 -23.70
C ALA A 6 3.16 19.19 -22.52
N SER A 7 2.94 19.73 -21.30
CA SER A 7 3.09 18.99 -20.02
C SER A 7 2.54 19.77 -18.82
N GLY A 8 1.58 19.21 -18.09
CA GLY A 8 1.41 19.43 -16.65
C GLY A 8 1.76 18.11 -15.92
N PRO A 9 1.16 17.78 -14.76
CA PRO A 9 0.42 18.63 -13.82
C PRO A 9 0.91 18.44 -12.36
N ASN A 10 0.31 19.12 -11.38
CA ASN A 10 -0.36 18.37 -10.30
C ASN A 10 -1.45 19.21 -9.59
N MET A 11 -2.40 18.53 -8.97
CA MET A 11 -3.37 19.11 -8.03
C MET A 11 -2.92 18.85 -6.58
N GLN A 12 -3.42 19.65 -5.62
CA GLN A 12 -4.30 19.08 -4.59
C GLN A 12 -5.14 20.15 -3.86
N LEU A 13 -6.44 19.83 -3.73
CA LEU A 13 -7.49 20.31 -2.83
C LEU A 13 -7.54 21.78 -2.32
N SER A 14 -8.61 22.45 -2.75
CA SER A 14 -9.71 22.96 -1.90
C SER A 14 -9.38 23.80 -0.65
N GLN A 15 -9.65 25.11 -0.61
CA GLN A 15 -10.96 25.81 -0.53
C GLN A 15 -11.57 25.89 0.90
N PRO A 16 -12.38 26.92 1.22
CA PRO A 16 -12.28 28.32 0.76
C PRO A 16 -12.49 29.35 1.89
N GLY A 17 -11.62 30.36 1.99
CA GLY A 17 -11.91 31.58 2.76
C GLY A 17 -12.65 32.60 1.89
N ILE A 18 -13.87 32.98 2.26
CA ILE A 18 -14.69 33.96 1.54
C ILE A 18 -14.40 35.39 2.05
N THR A 19 -14.31 36.35 1.12
CA THR A 19 -14.27 37.81 1.35
C THR A 19 -15.67 38.31 1.77
N GLU A 20 -15.86 39.30 2.63
CA GLU A 20 -15.58 40.74 2.45
C GLU A 20 -15.59 41.45 3.84
N VAL A 21 -14.77 42.46 4.13
CA VAL A 21 -14.80 43.87 3.68
C VAL A 21 -16.03 44.66 4.16
N GLN A 22 -15.83 45.36 5.29
CA GLN A 22 -16.36 46.68 5.68
C GLN A 22 -17.84 47.04 5.42
N GLY A 23 -18.61 47.16 6.52
CA GLY A 23 -19.83 47.97 6.60
C GLY A 23 -19.99 48.52 8.02
N SER A 24 -20.15 49.84 8.18
CA SER A 24 -20.07 50.51 9.49
C SER A 24 -21.36 51.23 9.90
N SER A 25 -21.91 50.91 11.08
CA SER A 25 -22.70 51.85 11.89
C SER A 25 -22.85 51.35 13.35
N SER A 26 -22.95 52.30 14.28
CA SER A 26 -23.26 52.08 15.70
C SER A 26 -24.77 51.90 15.93
N ILE A 27 -25.18 51.25 17.05
CA ILE A 27 -26.18 51.72 18.05
C ILE A 27 -26.78 50.55 18.87
N ARG A 28 -26.72 50.66 20.22
CA ARG A 28 -27.52 49.92 21.25
C ARG A 28 -27.39 48.37 21.30
N SER A 29 -27.74 47.67 22.40
CA SER A 29 -27.85 48.03 23.84
C SER A 29 -27.92 46.76 24.70
N THR A 30 -27.74 46.91 26.01
CA THR A 30 -28.31 46.05 27.07
C THR A 30 -27.80 44.61 27.16
N VAL A 31 -26.93 44.37 28.15
CA VAL A 31 -26.98 43.15 28.96
C VAL A 31 -27.30 43.58 30.39
N MET A 32 -28.39 43.04 30.93
CA MET A 32 -28.74 43.17 32.34
C MET A 32 -28.30 41.89 33.07
N GLU A 33 -27.75 42.07 34.28
CA GLU A 33 -28.21 41.46 35.55
C GLU A 33 -28.78 40.02 35.56
N THR A 34 -28.56 39.17 36.56
CA THR A 34 -27.67 39.10 37.75
C THR A 34 -27.52 37.58 38.08
N SER A 35 -26.69 37.08 39.01
CA SER A 35 -26.98 37.02 40.46
C SER A 35 -26.02 36.06 41.17
N THR A 36 -26.01 36.13 42.51
CA THR A 36 -25.10 35.49 43.47
C THR A 36 -25.36 33.99 43.75
N SER A 37 -24.31 33.27 44.19
CA SER A 37 -24.23 32.56 45.51
C SER A 37 -23.76 31.07 45.56
N ALA A 38 -22.78 30.85 46.45
CA ALA A 38 -22.65 29.78 47.47
C ALA A 38 -22.57 28.25 47.15
N SER A 39 -21.37 27.68 47.43
CA SER A 39 -21.09 26.62 48.43
C SER A 39 -20.79 25.14 48.04
N THR A 40 -20.09 24.46 48.98
CA THR A 40 -19.85 23.00 49.15
C THR A 40 -18.87 22.22 48.24
N GLY A 41 -17.64 21.96 48.74
CA GLY A 41 -17.35 20.70 49.47
C GLY A 41 -16.52 19.55 48.82
N SER A 42 -15.49 19.12 49.58
CA SER A 42 -14.89 17.74 49.65
C SER A 42 -13.54 17.40 48.95
N SER A 43 -12.99 16.22 49.33
CA SER A 43 -11.62 15.66 49.20
C SER A 43 -11.72 14.12 49.46
N PRO A 44 -10.69 13.23 49.59
CA PRO A 44 -9.21 13.31 49.45
C PRO A 44 -8.64 12.18 48.52
N PRO A 45 -7.38 11.66 48.63
CA PRO A 45 -6.98 10.68 49.68
C PRO A 45 -5.54 10.85 50.25
N LYS A 46 -4.96 9.80 50.89
CA LYS A 46 -3.87 9.84 51.91
C LYS A 46 -2.59 9.05 51.53
N THR A 47 -1.50 9.23 52.29
CA THR A 47 -0.65 8.14 52.91
C THR A 47 0.22 8.73 54.06
N VAL A 48 0.70 7.90 55.01
CA VAL A 48 1.29 8.25 56.34
C VAL A 48 2.32 7.19 56.77
N LEU A 49 3.31 7.49 57.65
CA LEU A 49 3.79 6.66 58.82
C LEU A 49 5.09 7.16 59.54
N TYR A 50 4.99 7.44 60.86
CA TYR A 50 5.93 7.13 62.00
C TYR A 50 7.41 7.62 61.98
N SER A 51 8.18 7.86 63.08
CA SER A 51 8.03 7.96 64.58
C SER A 51 9.30 8.73 65.13
N LYS A 52 9.76 8.87 66.40
CA LYS A 52 9.50 8.40 67.80
C LYS A 52 10.08 9.46 68.80
N TYR A 53 9.78 9.37 70.11
CA TYR A 53 10.21 10.30 71.20
C TYR A 53 11.43 9.85 72.05
N GLU A 54 12.12 10.80 72.72
CA GLU A 54 12.83 10.70 74.03
C GLU A 54 13.95 9.67 74.32
N VAL A 55 15.02 10.14 75.00
CA VAL A 55 15.26 10.01 76.47
C VAL A 55 16.48 10.85 76.94
N ASP A 56 16.44 11.42 78.14
CA ASP A 56 17.54 12.14 78.82
C ASP A 56 18.64 11.22 79.40
N ILE A 57 19.88 11.74 79.53
CA ILE A 57 20.84 11.32 80.58
C ILE A 57 21.57 12.55 81.15
N ASP A 58 21.40 12.79 82.44
CA ASP A 58 22.18 13.71 83.29
C ASP A 58 23.28 12.92 84.03
N THR A 59 24.52 13.44 84.14
CA THR A 59 25.44 13.22 85.31
C THR A 59 26.79 13.96 85.21
N GLN A 60 26.86 15.12 85.85
CA GLN A 60 27.74 15.41 87.00
C GLN A 60 29.05 14.58 87.26
N LYS A 61 30.22 15.27 87.25
CA LYS A 61 31.48 15.09 88.08
C LYS A 61 32.11 13.66 88.16
N ARG A 62 33.44 13.44 88.04
CA ARG A 62 34.55 14.16 88.71
C ARG A 62 35.95 13.68 88.22
N SER A 63 36.93 14.59 88.15
CA SER A 63 38.39 14.37 88.33
C SER A 63 39.09 13.09 87.82
N THR A 64 39.98 13.24 86.83
CA THR A 64 41.31 12.57 86.84
C THR A 64 42.34 13.48 86.17
N THR A 65 43.53 13.61 86.77
CA THR A 65 44.57 14.57 86.38
C THR A 65 45.40 14.08 85.19
N TYR A 66 45.71 14.92 84.20
CA TYR A 66 47.04 15.07 83.54
C TYR A 66 47.00 16.33 82.63
N PRO A 67 48.11 17.09 82.44
CA PRO A 67 48.05 18.45 81.92
C PRO A 67 48.22 18.51 80.40
N GLY A 68 47.09 18.45 79.69
CA GLY A 68 46.99 18.79 78.27
C GLY A 68 45.66 19.45 77.88
N LYS A 69 44.82 19.77 78.88
CA LYS A 69 43.40 20.10 78.69
C LYS A 69 43.16 21.61 78.53
N GLU A 70 43.84 22.44 79.32
CA GLU A 70 43.63 23.90 79.38
C GLU A 70 43.91 24.61 78.05
N HIS A 71 44.92 24.18 77.28
CA HIS A 71 45.19 24.76 75.95
C HIS A 71 44.13 24.37 74.92
N ILE A 72 43.63 23.13 74.98
CA ILE A 72 42.53 22.67 74.12
C ILE A 72 41.22 23.35 74.53
N GLU A 73 40.96 23.54 75.82
CA GLU A 73 39.81 24.30 76.32
C GLU A 73 39.89 25.77 75.93
N SER A 74 41.06 26.42 75.97
CA SER A 74 41.24 27.79 75.47
C SER A 74 40.95 27.90 73.97
N ILE A 75 41.45 26.97 73.16
CA ILE A 75 41.20 26.95 71.70
C ILE A 75 39.73 26.63 71.40
N LEU A 76 39.12 25.70 72.14
CA LEU A 76 37.69 25.40 72.01
C LEU A 76 36.82 26.57 72.47
N GLU A 77 37.22 27.35 73.47
CA GLU A 77 36.48 28.54 73.90
C GLU A 77 36.64 29.69 72.91
N GLU A 78 37.82 29.87 72.28
CA GLU A 78 37.99 30.81 71.16
C GLU A 78 37.16 30.41 69.93
N TYR A 79 37.16 29.13 69.52
CA TYR A 79 36.29 28.66 68.44
C TYR A 79 34.81 28.73 68.83
N SER A 80 34.45 28.43 70.07
CA SER A 80 33.09 28.58 70.58
C SER A 80 32.67 30.06 70.56
N GLN A 81 33.56 30.99 70.90
CA GLN A 81 33.32 32.43 70.78
C GLN A 81 33.20 32.87 69.31
N GLN A 82 34.07 32.41 68.41
CA GLN A 82 33.92 32.70 66.98
C GLN A 82 32.61 32.14 66.40
N VAL A 83 32.18 30.95 66.82
CA VAL A 83 30.87 30.39 66.46
C VAL A 83 29.75 31.23 67.05
N ARG A 84 29.81 31.64 68.33
CA ARG A 84 28.85 32.57 68.95
C ARG A 84 28.78 33.91 68.20
N ASP A 85 29.91 34.46 67.76
CA ASP A 85 29.97 35.73 67.03
C ASP A 85 29.58 35.62 65.55
N LEU A 86 29.78 34.47 64.91
CA LEU A 86 29.27 34.17 63.57
C LEU A 86 27.77 33.89 63.60
N GLN A 87 27.29 33.13 64.59
CA GLN A 87 25.88 32.81 64.75
C GLN A 87 25.07 34.02 65.24
N LYS A 88 25.68 34.89 66.06
CA LYS A 88 25.14 36.23 66.33
C LYS A 88 25.06 37.04 65.04
N ARG A 89 26.15 37.21 64.27
CA ARG A 89 26.10 37.96 63.00
C ARG A 89 25.11 37.39 61.98
N LEU A 90 24.92 36.07 61.97
CA LEU A 90 23.91 35.42 61.13
C LEU A 90 22.49 35.75 61.61
N ASN A 91 22.25 35.73 62.93
CA ASN A 91 20.98 36.14 63.52
C ASN A 91 20.73 37.64 63.30
N ASP A 92 21.68 38.52 63.61
CA ASP A 92 21.61 39.98 63.40
C ASP A 92 21.28 40.31 61.93
N ASN A 93 21.90 39.61 60.97
CA ASN A 93 21.66 39.80 59.54
C ASN A 93 20.32 39.17 59.07
N THR A 94 19.88 38.08 59.69
CA THR A 94 18.55 37.49 59.44
C THR A 94 17.45 38.38 59.99
N GLU A 95 17.64 38.97 61.17
CA GLU A 95 16.73 39.95 61.76
C GLU A 95 16.70 41.22 60.91
N LEU A 96 17.85 41.75 60.47
CA LEU A 96 17.91 42.88 59.54
C LEU A 96 17.15 42.58 58.23
N HIS A 97 17.30 41.38 57.66
CA HIS A 97 16.56 40.96 56.48
C HIS A 97 15.05 40.86 56.74
N GLU A 98 14.62 40.32 57.88
CA GLU A 98 13.19 40.27 58.24
C GLU A 98 12.62 41.66 58.59
N GLN A 99 13.39 42.55 59.20
CA GLN A 99 13.04 43.96 59.41
C GLN A 99 12.90 44.70 58.07
N GLN A 100 13.81 44.50 57.12
CA GLN A 100 13.71 45.04 55.76
C GLN A 100 12.49 44.47 55.01
N LYS A 101 12.26 43.16 55.10
CA LYS A 101 11.09 42.47 54.52
C LYS A 101 9.77 42.90 55.16
N PHE A 102 9.76 43.22 56.45
CA PHE A 102 8.63 43.83 57.14
C PHE A 102 8.41 45.28 56.70
N SER A 103 9.46 46.10 56.65
CA SER A 103 9.41 47.48 56.16
C SER A 103 8.92 47.58 54.71
N LEU A 104 9.39 46.69 53.83
CA LEU A 104 8.91 46.58 52.45
C LEU A 104 7.44 46.13 52.39
N ARG A 105 7.02 45.18 53.23
CA ARG A 105 5.61 44.75 53.32
C ARG A 105 4.70 45.87 53.83
N GLN A 106 5.12 46.62 54.85
CA GLN A 106 4.40 47.80 55.32
C GLN A 106 4.31 48.85 54.22
N THR A 107 5.42 49.16 53.54
CA THR A 107 5.45 50.10 52.40
C THR A 107 4.52 49.66 51.27
N ILE A 108 4.45 48.36 50.96
CA ILE A 108 3.51 47.81 49.97
C ILE A 108 2.06 47.97 50.42
N VAL A 109 1.74 47.70 51.69
CA VAL A 109 0.39 47.88 52.25
C VAL A 109 0.00 49.36 52.29
N ASP A 110 0.91 50.26 52.67
CA ASP A 110 0.70 51.71 52.67
C ASP A 110 0.47 52.25 51.24
N LEU A 111 1.20 51.73 50.25
CA LEU A 111 1.01 52.07 48.84
C LEU A 111 -0.27 51.47 48.24
N GLN A 112 -0.66 50.25 48.64
CA GLN A 112 -1.94 49.65 48.25
C GLN A 112 -3.12 50.41 48.85
N THR A 113 -3.02 50.80 50.12
CA THR A 113 -4.02 51.63 50.81
C THR A 113 -4.15 52.98 50.11
N LYS A 114 -3.04 53.70 49.87
CA LYS A 114 -3.06 54.98 49.13
C LYS A 114 -3.56 54.84 47.70
N LEU A 115 -3.25 53.74 47.01
CA LEU A 115 -3.80 53.48 45.68
C LEU A 115 -5.32 53.30 45.72
N GLN A 116 -5.83 52.60 46.74
CA GLN A 116 -7.27 52.40 46.93
C GLN A 116 -7.99 53.68 47.39
N GLU A 117 -7.36 54.49 48.25
CA GLU A 117 -7.82 55.83 48.63
C GLU A 117 -7.92 56.74 47.39
N VAL A 118 -6.84 56.85 46.60
CA VAL A 118 -6.83 57.65 45.35
C VAL A 118 -7.81 57.11 44.31
N GLN A 119 -8.10 55.81 44.28
CA GLN A 119 -9.17 55.24 43.44
C GLN A 119 -10.56 55.68 43.92
N MET A 120 -10.84 55.61 45.23
CA MET A 120 -12.11 56.09 45.79
C MET A 120 -12.27 57.61 45.63
N GLU A 121 -11.22 58.40 45.82
CA GLU A 121 -11.22 59.85 45.58
C GLU A 121 -11.46 60.17 44.09
N ARG A 122 -10.79 59.46 43.18
CA ARG A 122 -11.01 59.59 41.73
C ARG A 122 -12.47 59.31 41.38
N ASP A 123 -13.03 58.23 41.90
CA ASP A 123 -14.38 57.79 41.56
C ASP A 123 -15.44 58.71 42.19
N ALA A 124 -15.23 59.17 43.42
CA ALA A 124 -16.01 60.24 44.04
C ALA A 124 -15.92 61.56 43.25
N LEU A 125 -14.74 61.93 42.71
CA LEU A 125 -14.56 63.10 41.84
C LEU A 125 -15.17 62.92 40.44
N VAL A 126 -15.38 61.68 39.97
CA VAL A 126 -16.16 61.38 38.76
C VAL A 126 -17.65 61.54 39.07
N ASP A 127 -18.16 61.01 40.19
CA ASP A 127 -19.56 61.15 40.59
C ASP A 127 -19.95 62.57 41.02
N ILE A 128 -19.02 63.36 41.56
CA ILE A 128 -19.21 64.80 41.79
C ILE A 128 -19.31 65.52 40.46
N ARG A 129 -18.34 65.35 39.54
CA ARG A 129 -18.39 66.02 38.21
C ARG A 129 -19.55 65.57 37.35
N ARG A 130 -20.00 64.32 37.47
CA ARG A 130 -21.20 63.81 36.80
C ARG A 130 -22.46 64.50 37.33
N ARG A 131 -22.60 64.62 38.65
CA ARG A 131 -23.73 65.36 39.26
C ARG A 131 -23.67 66.85 38.96
N GLU A 132 -22.48 67.44 39.01
CA GLU A 132 -22.29 68.85 38.65
C GLU A 132 -22.68 69.09 37.19
N SER A 133 -22.16 68.30 36.25
CA SER A 133 -22.54 68.37 34.83
C SER A 133 -24.03 68.14 34.60
N GLN A 134 -24.68 67.24 35.35
CA GLN A 134 -26.13 67.08 35.29
C GLN A 134 -26.83 68.35 35.79
N THR A 135 -26.48 68.88 36.96
CA THR A 135 -27.11 70.11 37.48
C THR A 135 -26.84 71.34 36.62
N GLN A 136 -25.69 71.42 35.95
CA GLN A 136 -25.40 72.48 34.98
C GLN A 136 -26.28 72.36 33.73
N GLU A 137 -26.51 71.14 33.24
CA GLU A 137 -27.43 70.89 32.13
C GLU A 137 -28.90 71.12 32.53
N ASP A 138 -29.31 70.70 33.73
CA ASP A 138 -30.65 70.95 34.29
C ASP A 138 -30.92 72.46 34.44
N ILE A 139 -29.95 73.21 34.98
CA ILE A 139 -30.01 74.68 35.09
C ILE A 139 -30.01 75.34 33.69
N LYS A 140 -29.25 74.80 32.73
CA LYS A 140 -29.26 75.26 31.34
C LYS A 140 -30.61 75.01 30.66
N ILE A 141 -31.25 73.86 30.92
CA ILE A 141 -32.60 73.55 30.44
C ILE A 141 -33.62 74.50 31.09
N GLN A 142 -33.52 74.78 32.39
CA GLN A 142 -34.37 75.77 33.07
C GLN A 142 -34.16 77.21 32.56
N LEU A 143 -32.92 77.60 32.26
CA LEU A 143 -32.61 78.89 31.64
C LEU A 143 -33.13 78.96 30.20
N GLN A 144 -33.02 77.88 29.42
CA GLN A 144 -33.59 77.82 28.07
C GLN A 144 -35.12 77.85 28.11
N ALA A 145 -35.76 77.15 29.05
CA ALA A 145 -37.21 77.20 29.27
C ALA A 145 -37.67 78.62 29.66
N THR A 146 -37.08 79.22 30.69
CA THR A 146 -37.45 80.58 31.13
C THR A 146 -37.13 81.66 30.11
N VAL A 147 -36.04 81.54 29.34
CA VAL A 147 -35.78 82.43 28.19
C VAL A 147 -36.83 82.23 27.09
N HIS A 148 -37.24 80.99 26.79
CA HIS A 148 -38.28 80.71 25.81
C HIS A 148 -39.67 81.19 26.26
N GLU A 149 -40.00 81.04 27.55
CA GLU A 149 -41.21 81.59 28.18
C GLU A 149 -41.22 83.12 28.13
N LEU A 150 -40.10 83.79 28.46
CA LEU A 150 -39.97 85.24 28.36
C LEU A 150 -40.00 85.74 26.91
N GLN A 151 -39.39 85.02 25.97
CA GLN A 151 -39.51 85.31 24.53
C GLN A 151 -40.95 85.15 24.05
N THR A 152 -41.66 84.10 24.49
CA THR A 152 -43.07 83.85 24.15
C THR A 152 -43.98 84.90 24.77
N ALA A 153 -43.75 85.29 26.02
CA ALA A 153 -44.50 86.33 26.72
C ALA A 153 -44.26 87.72 26.12
N ASN A 154 -43.01 88.07 25.77
CA ASN A 154 -42.72 89.32 25.07
C ASN A 154 -43.27 89.31 23.64
N HIS A 155 -43.18 88.20 22.91
CA HIS A 155 -43.79 88.07 21.60
C HIS A 155 -45.31 88.22 21.69
N LEU A 156 -45.98 87.57 22.65
CA LEU A 156 -47.41 87.72 22.90
C LEU A 156 -47.77 89.16 23.31
N GLN A 157 -46.95 89.85 24.09
CA GLN A 157 -47.16 91.26 24.43
C GLN A 157 -46.99 92.17 23.20
N GLU A 158 -46.00 91.92 22.35
CA GLU A 158 -45.82 92.60 21.07
C GLU A 158 -46.97 92.32 20.11
N GLU A 159 -47.48 91.08 20.07
CA GLU A 159 -48.66 90.69 19.27
C GLU A 159 -49.92 91.37 19.81
N MET A 160 -50.16 91.39 21.12
CA MET A 160 -51.30 92.10 21.72
C MET A 160 -51.22 93.61 21.52
N LEU A 161 -50.03 94.22 21.57
CA LEU A 161 -49.85 95.64 21.25
C LEU A 161 -50.00 95.92 19.74
N ARG A 162 -49.53 95.03 18.89
CA ARG A 162 -49.72 95.07 17.44
C ARG A 162 -51.19 94.88 17.08
N GLU A 163 -51.90 94.01 17.78
CA GLU A 163 -53.33 93.77 17.61
C GLU A 163 -54.14 94.95 18.13
N ALA A 164 -53.87 95.49 19.32
CA ALA A 164 -54.55 96.69 19.83
C ALA A 164 -54.34 97.92 18.92
N ASN A 165 -53.13 98.09 18.38
CA ASN A 165 -52.87 99.10 17.35
C ASN A 165 -53.58 98.77 16.03
N SER A 166 -53.60 97.50 15.59
CA SER A 166 -54.32 97.05 14.40
C SER A 166 -55.83 97.26 14.53
N GLN A 167 -56.43 96.96 15.69
CA GLN A 167 -57.82 97.24 16.04
C GLN A 167 -58.09 98.74 16.08
N THR A 168 -57.16 99.55 16.60
CA THR A 168 -57.30 101.02 16.62
C THR A 168 -57.23 101.62 15.22
N GLU A 169 -56.27 101.19 14.39
CA GLU A 169 -56.17 101.59 12.98
C GLU A 169 -57.31 101.01 12.14
N HIS A 170 -57.81 99.82 12.46
CA HIS A 170 -59.01 99.25 11.85
C HIS A 170 -60.26 100.05 12.24
N LEU A 171 -60.42 100.50 13.48
CA LEU A 171 -61.50 101.38 13.89
C LEU A 171 -61.41 102.75 13.22
N LYS A 172 -60.21 103.34 13.07
CA LYS A 172 -60.01 104.56 12.27
C LYS A 172 -60.38 104.33 10.81
N LYS A 173 -59.92 103.21 10.21
CA LYS A 173 -60.26 102.82 8.83
C LYS A 173 -61.73 102.43 8.66
N MET A 174 -62.43 101.98 9.70
CA MET A 174 -63.87 101.77 9.66
C MET A 174 -64.63 103.10 9.80
N VAL A 175 -64.19 104.04 10.63
CA VAL A 175 -64.83 105.37 10.68
C VAL A 175 -64.59 106.13 9.37
N HIS A 176 -63.35 106.19 8.90
CA HIS A 176 -63.04 106.80 7.60
C HIS A 176 -63.71 106.03 6.45
N GLY A 177 -63.66 104.71 6.47
CA GLY A 177 -64.36 103.85 5.52
C GLY A 177 -65.89 103.98 5.59
N HIS A 178 -66.49 104.34 6.73
CA HIS A 178 -67.90 104.69 6.81
C HIS A 178 -68.16 106.08 6.23
N GLU A 179 -67.24 107.04 6.36
CA GLU A 179 -67.35 108.36 5.70
C GLU A 179 -67.16 108.26 4.18
N GLU A 180 -66.18 107.47 3.73
CA GLU A 180 -65.92 107.08 2.34
C GLU A 180 -67.12 106.32 1.79
N VAL A 181 -67.61 105.26 2.43
CA VAL A 181 -68.83 104.55 2.03
C VAL A 181 -70.05 105.48 2.04
N LEU A 182 -70.19 106.42 2.97
CA LEU A 182 -71.27 107.41 2.91
C LEU A 182 -71.07 108.45 1.80
N HIS A 183 -69.85 108.64 1.28
CA HIS A 183 -69.57 109.46 0.10
C HIS A 183 -69.83 108.66 -1.19
N GLU A 184 -69.30 107.44 -1.31
CA GLU A 184 -69.55 106.47 -2.38
C GLU A 184 -71.03 106.13 -2.51
N LEU A 185 -71.76 105.91 -1.41
CA LEU A 185 -73.21 105.69 -1.45
C LEU A 185 -73.96 106.91 -1.99
N ARG A 186 -73.43 108.13 -1.82
CA ARG A 186 -73.96 109.32 -2.51
C ARG A 186 -73.50 109.39 -3.97
N GLY A 187 -72.27 108.95 -4.28
CA GLY A 187 -71.76 108.75 -5.65
C GLY A 187 -72.62 107.77 -6.46
N VAL A 188 -72.79 106.53 -6.00
CA VAL A 188 -73.61 105.47 -6.61
C VAL A 188 -75.06 105.90 -6.84
N LEU A 189 -75.64 106.73 -5.97
CA LEU A 189 -76.97 107.30 -6.22
C LEU A 189 -76.96 108.36 -7.34
N VAL A 190 -75.89 109.17 -7.48
CA VAL A 190 -75.69 110.08 -8.62
C VAL A 190 -75.43 109.29 -9.90
N ASP A 191 -74.51 108.32 -9.88
CA ASP A 191 -74.21 107.45 -11.03
C ASP A 191 -75.46 106.68 -11.51
N TYR A 192 -76.37 106.32 -10.59
CA TYR A 192 -77.67 105.74 -10.93
C TYR A 192 -78.65 106.77 -11.52
N GLU A 193 -78.71 108.01 -10.99
CA GLU A 193 -79.48 109.09 -11.63
C GLU A 193 -78.98 109.36 -13.06
N ASP A 194 -77.66 109.45 -13.26
CA ASP A 194 -77.03 109.77 -14.53
C ASP A 194 -77.14 108.62 -15.56
N SER A 195 -76.90 107.37 -15.14
CA SER A 195 -76.95 106.21 -16.05
C SER A 195 -78.36 105.77 -16.42
N THR A 196 -79.36 105.98 -15.55
CA THR A 196 -80.77 105.62 -15.83
C THR A 196 -81.64 106.80 -16.27
N GLY A 197 -81.17 108.04 -16.08
CA GLY A 197 -81.95 109.26 -16.30
C GLY A 197 -83.10 109.48 -15.30
N LYS A 198 -83.19 108.68 -14.22
CA LYS A 198 -84.30 108.70 -13.26
C LYS A 198 -83.87 109.34 -11.94
N ARG A 199 -84.51 110.45 -11.55
CA ARG A 199 -84.34 111.06 -10.22
C ARG A 199 -84.64 110.06 -9.10
N VAL A 200 -83.67 109.86 -8.22
CA VAL A 200 -83.70 109.01 -7.03
C VAL A 200 -84.44 109.72 -5.89
N TYR A 201 -84.13 111.01 -5.65
CA TYR A 201 -84.76 111.82 -4.60
C TYR A 201 -85.25 113.17 -5.15
N GLU A 202 -86.37 113.65 -4.62
CA GLU A 202 -87.08 114.78 -5.22
C GLU A 202 -86.72 116.14 -4.59
N HIS A 203 -86.38 116.16 -3.29
CA HIS A 203 -86.37 117.37 -2.45
C HIS A 203 -84.98 117.85 -1.98
N GLU A 204 -83.92 117.04 -2.13
CA GLU A 204 -82.54 117.37 -1.72
C GLU A 204 -81.56 116.89 -2.79
N ASN A 205 -80.48 117.64 -3.05
CA ASN A 205 -79.40 117.19 -3.94
C ASN A 205 -78.59 116.07 -3.26
N ILE A 206 -78.30 115.00 -4.00
CA ILE A 206 -77.69 113.77 -3.44
C ILE A 206 -76.38 114.03 -2.68
N SER A 207 -75.51 114.90 -3.20
CA SER A 207 -74.22 115.25 -2.57
C SER A 207 -74.35 115.83 -1.15
N GLY A 208 -75.52 116.40 -0.80
CA GLY A 208 -75.84 116.92 0.53
C GLY A 208 -76.87 116.08 1.31
N LEU A 209 -77.37 114.98 0.74
CA LEU A 209 -78.45 114.17 1.29
C LEU A 209 -78.08 113.64 2.68
N HIS A 210 -78.91 113.96 3.68
CA HIS A 210 -78.63 113.57 5.06
C HIS A 210 -78.72 112.04 5.24
N ILE A 211 -77.91 111.46 6.13
CA ILE A 211 -77.81 109.99 6.33
C ILE A 211 -79.17 109.32 6.60
N ARG A 212 -80.09 110.02 7.27
CA ARG A 212 -81.46 109.56 7.54
C ARG A 212 -82.31 109.39 6.27
N ASN A 213 -82.04 110.17 5.22
CA ASN A 213 -82.78 110.17 3.95
C ASN A 213 -82.17 109.17 2.95
N LEU A 214 -80.88 108.86 3.10
CA LEU A 214 -80.10 107.94 2.26
C LEU A 214 -80.75 106.55 2.14
N GLY A 215 -81.24 105.98 3.25
CA GLY A 215 -81.91 104.67 3.24
C GLY A 215 -83.19 104.63 2.37
N THR A 216 -83.93 105.75 2.29
CA THR A 216 -85.13 105.86 1.44
C THR A 216 -84.76 105.93 -0.04
N ALA A 217 -83.68 106.65 -0.37
CA ALA A 217 -83.13 106.74 -1.72
C ALA A 217 -82.68 105.35 -2.23
N PHE A 218 -81.88 104.62 -1.42
CA PHE A 218 -81.50 103.24 -1.74
C PHE A 218 -82.69 102.28 -1.82
N SER A 219 -83.71 102.43 -0.97
CA SER A 219 -84.94 101.60 -1.03
C SER A 219 -85.77 101.78 -2.32
N LYS A 220 -85.48 102.82 -3.12
CA LYS A 220 -86.01 102.99 -4.48
C LYS A 220 -85.10 102.27 -5.49
N VAL A 221 -83.81 102.59 -5.50
CA VAL A 221 -82.81 102.01 -6.41
C VAL A 221 -82.75 100.48 -6.32
N LEU A 222 -82.74 99.93 -5.09
CA LEU A 222 -82.75 98.49 -4.84
C LEU A 222 -84.00 97.79 -5.38
N ARG A 223 -85.14 98.48 -5.49
CA ARG A 223 -86.38 97.90 -6.03
C ARG A 223 -86.38 97.87 -7.55
N ASP A 224 -85.88 98.93 -8.18
CA ASP A 224 -85.66 98.95 -9.63
C ASP A 224 -84.64 97.85 -10.01
N LEU A 225 -83.51 97.76 -9.28
CA LEU A 225 -82.49 96.72 -9.47
C LEU A 225 -83.00 95.30 -9.18
N ASP A 226 -83.82 95.07 -8.14
CA ASP A 226 -84.38 93.74 -7.87
C ASP A 226 -85.34 93.27 -8.99
N SER A 227 -86.05 94.20 -9.64
CA SER A 227 -86.86 93.90 -10.82
C SER A 227 -86.00 93.50 -12.03
N GLU A 228 -84.85 94.16 -12.23
CA GLU A 228 -83.89 93.84 -13.29
C GLU A 228 -83.14 92.54 -13.01
N VAL A 229 -82.71 92.31 -11.77
CA VAL A 229 -82.11 91.05 -11.30
C VAL A 229 -83.10 89.90 -11.46
N SER A 230 -84.39 90.10 -11.19
CA SER A 230 -85.44 89.09 -11.43
C SER A 230 -85.59 88.77 -12.93
N TYR A 231 -85.56 89.78 -13.80
CA TYR A 231 -85.56 89.59 -15.25
C TYR A 231 -84.30 88.85 -15.75
N LEU A 232 -83.11 89.20 -15.24
CA LEU A 232 -81.85 88.55 -15.60
C LEU A 232 -81.76 87.11 -15.09
N LYS A 233 -82.21 86.82 -13.85
CA LYS A 233 -82.35 85.44 -13.33
C LYS A 233 -83.21 84.58 -14.25
N GLY A 234 -84.33 85.11 -14.72
CA GLY A 234 -85.22 84.43 -15.69
C GLY A 234 -84.56 84.13 -17.05
N ARG A 235 -83.48 84.83 -17.41
CA ARG A 235 -82.67 84.56 -18.61
C ARG A 235 -81.47 83.65 -18.36
N ILE A 236 -80.91 83.67 -17.15
CA ILE A 236 -79.72 82.90 -16.75
C ILE A 236 -80.07 81.43 -16.49
N PHE A 237 -81.19 81.15 -15.81
CA PHE A 237 -81.61 79.79 -15.44
C PHE A 237 -81.55 78.75 -16.59
N PRO A 238 -82.11 78.99 -17.81
CA PRO A 238 -82.00 78.02 -18.91
C PRO A 238 -80.58 77.87 -19.50
N LEU A 239 -79.67 78.82 -19.26
CA LEU A 239 -78.26 78.70 -19.64
C LEU A 239 -77.47 77.88 -18.62
N GLU A 240 -77.82 77.99 -17.33
CA GLU A 240 -77.25 77.14 -16.27
C GLU A 240 -77.66 75.68 -16.46
N GLU A 241 -78.92 75.41 -16.81
CA GLU A 241 -79.41 74.07 -17.13
C GLU A 241 -78.70 73.47 -18.36
N GLN A 242 -78.51 74.26 -19.42
CA GLN A 242 -77.73 73.85 -20.59
C GLN A 242 -76.27 73.54 -20.23
N LEU A 243 -75.61 74.41 -19.45
CA LEU A 243 -74.21 74.22 -19.02
C LEU A 243 -74.04 72.96 -18.17
N GLU A 244 -74.95 72.71 -17.23
CA GLU A 244 -74.92 71.52 -16.38
C GLU A 244 -75.22 70.23 -17.17
N SER A 245 -76.07 70.29 -18.21
CA SER A 245 -76.28 69.16 -19.13
C SER A 245 -75.03 68.84 -19.95
N LEU A 246 -74.35 69.87 -20.49
CA LEU A 246 -73.13 69.74 -21.29
C LEU A 246 -71.96 69.22 -20.43
N LYS A 247 -71.88 69.68 -19.18
CA LYS A 247 -70.93 69.21 -18.16
C LYS A 247 -71.13 67.73 -17.84
N LYS A 248 -72.38 67.27 -17.67
CA LYS A 248 -72.70 65.84 -17.47
C LYS A 248 -72.34 64.99 -18.69
N GLU A 249 -72.60 65.47 -19.89
CA GLU A 249 -72.20 64.79 -21.13
C GLU A 249 -70.67 64.69 -21.25
N SER A 250 -69.95 65.78 -20.93
CA SER A 250 -68.48 65.80 -20.90
C SER A 250 -67.90 64.87 -19.83
N GLN A 251 -68.53 64.80 -18.66
CA GLN A 251 -68.13 63.89 -17.58
C GLN A 251 -68.33 62.43 -17.99
N ALA A 252 -69.52 62.05 -18.49
CA ALA A 252 -69.80 60.69 -18.94
C ALA A 252 -68.87 60.24 -20.08
N LYS A 253 -68.51 61.14 -21.00
CA LYS A 253 -67.49 60.88 -22.04
C LYS A 253 -66.10 60.63 -21.46
N THR A 254 -65.74 61.33 -20.39
CA THR A 254 -64.45 61.15 -19.69
C THR A 254 -64.42 59.84 -18.91
N GLU A 255 -65.51 59.51 -18.21
CA GLU A 255 -65.68 58.24 -17.48
C GLU A 255 -65.64 57.03 -18.41
N LEU A 256 -66.30 57.11 -19.58
CA LEU A 256 -66.24 56.07 -20.61
C LEU A 256 -64.81 55.86 -21.15
N LEU A 257 -64.06 56.95 -21.40
CA LEU A 257 -62.68 56.87 -21.88
C LEU A 257 -61.75 56.26 -20.82
N LEU A 258 -61.93 56.64 -19.54
CA LEU A 258 -61.22 56.05 -18.41
C LEU A 258 -61.51 54.55 -18.27
N GLN A 259 -62.76 54.13 -18.42
CA GLN A 259 -63.12 52.71 -18.40
C GLN A 259 -62.44 51.95 -19.55
N GLN A 260 -62.48 52.47 -20.79
CA GLN A 260 -61.79 51.84 -21.93
C GLN A 260 -60.26 51.73 -21.72
N HIS A 261 -59.64 52.70 -21.06
CA HIS A 261 -58.23 52.62 -20.68
C HIS A 261 -57.98 51.60 -19.57
N GLN A 262 -58.85 51.52 -18.56
CA GLN A 262 -58.79 50.55 -17.48
C GLN A 262 -58.93 49.12 -18.03
N ASP A 263 -59.95 48.85 -18.84
CA ASP A 263 -60.22 47.56 -19.49
C ASP A 263 -59.02 47.11 -20.34
N ARG A 264 -58.38 48.03 -21.09
CA ARG A 264 -57.21 47.69 -21.92
C ARG A 264 -55.94 47.47 -21.09
N ILE A 265 -55.77 48.15 -19.96
CA ILE A 265 -54.69 47.88 -19.01
C ILE A 265 -54.87 46.49 -18.38
N GLU A 266 -56.08 46.17 -17.93
CA GLU A 266 -56.41 44.87 -17.35
C GLU A 266 -56.25 43.74 -18.37
N GLN A 267 -56.64 43.95 -19.63
CA GLN A 267 -56.37 43.01 -20.72
C GLN A 267 -54.86 42.81 -20.94
N LEU A 268 -54.05 43.88 -20.95
CA LEU A 268 -52.59 43.79 -21.09
C LEU A 268 -51.91 43.07 -19.93
N ILE A 269 -52.43 43.22 -18.70
CA ILE A 269 -51.96 42.47 -17.52
C ILE A 269 -52.26 40.98 -17.71
N ASN A 270 -53.49 40.61 -18.09
CA ASN A 270 -53.88 39.22 -18.36
C ASN A 270 -53.06 38.60 -19.52
N GLU A 271 -52.81 39.36 -20.59
CA GLU A 271 -51.94 38.97 -21.72
C GLU A 271 -50.51 38.66 -21.21
N HIS A 272 -49.95 39.52 -20.36
CA HIS A 272 -48.60 39.34 -19.80
C HIS A 272 -48.50 38.21 -18.77
N GLU A 273 -49.49 38.03 -17.89
CA GLU A 273 -49.51 36.92 -16.92
C GLU A 273 -49.57 35.56 -17.61
N GLN A 274 -50.33 35.44 -18.70
CA GLN A 274 -50.38 34.21 -19.52
C GLN A 274 -49.05 33.94 -20.24
N GLU A 275 -48.39 34.98 -20.77
CA GLU A 275 -47.05 34.84 -21.37
C GLU A 275 -46.00 34.42 -20.32
N MET A 276 -46.02 35.03 -19.13
CA MET A 276 -45.12 34.69 -18.02
C MET A 276 -45.34 33.26 -17.50
N ALA A 277 -46.59 32.78 -17.46
CA ALA A 277 -46.89 31.38 -17.16
C ALA A 277 -46.32 30.44 -18.23
N ALA A 278 -46.55 30.72 -19.52
CA ALA A 278 -46.04 29.91 -20.63
C ALA A 278 -44.49 29.88 -20.68
N LEU A 279 -43.83 31.00 -20.39
CA LEU A 279 -42.37 31.07 -20.26
C LEU A 279 -41.85 30.28 -19.04
N THR A 280 -42.59 30.29 -17.93
CA THR A 280 -42.27 29.53 -16.73
C THR A 280 -42.36 28.03 -16.99
N ASP A 281 -43.42 27.54 -17.65
CA ASP A 281 -43.56 26.13 -18.02
C ASP A 281 -42.50 25.69 -19.03
N LYS A 282 -42.17 26.54 -20.01
CA LYS A 282 -41.07 26.29 -20.96
C LYS A 282 -39.71 26.21 -20.25
N SER A 283 -39.47 27.04 -19.24
CA SER A 283 -38.28 26.99 -18.36
C SER A 283 -38.25 25.73 -17.50
N ASN A 284 -39.39 25.30 -16.96
CA ASN A 284 -39.52 24.07 -16.17
C ASN A 284 -39.29 22.82 -17.03
N SER A 285 -39.84 22.78 -18.25
CA SER A 285 -39.61 21.72 -19.24
C SER A 285 -38.13 21.63 -19.64
N ALA A 286 -37.50 22.76 -19.98
CA ALA A 286 -36.07 22.82 -20.31
C ALA A 286 -35.18 22.33 -19.14
N ARG A 287 -35.53 22.66 -17.90
CA ARG A 287 -34.84 22.20 -16.70
C ARG A 287 -35.02 20.70 -16.46
N SER A 288 -36.20 20.15 -16.72
CA SER A 288 -36.46 18.71 -16.70
C SER A 288 -35.61 17.95 -17.73
N HIS A 289 -35.53 18.46 -18.97
CA HIS A 289 -34.63 17.93 -19.99
C HIS A 289 -33.15 18.00 -19.59
N ALA A 290 -32.70 19.11 -19.01
CA ALA A 290 -31.33 19.24 -18.51
C ALA A 290 -31.01 18.21 -17.41
N ASN A 291 -31.91 18.03 -16.43
CA ASN A 291 -31.77 17.03 -15.37
C ASN A 291 -31.73 15.59 -15.94
N SER A 292 -32.53 15.31 -16.97
CA SER A 292 -32.54 14.00 -17.65
C SER A 292 -31.20 13.73 -18.36
N ILE A 293 -30.66 14.73 -19.08
CA ILE A 293 -29.35 14.64 -19.74
C ILE A 293 -28.22 14.48 -18.71
N GLN A 294 -28.28 15.20 -17.58
CA GLN A 294 -27.30 15.05 -16.51
C GLN A 294 -27.33 13.64 -15.91
N SER A 295 -28.51 13.09 -15.60
CA SER A 295 -28.64 11.72 -15.09
C SER A 295 -28.11 10.67 -16.08
N GLN A 296 -28.37 10.83 -17.38
CA GLN A 296 -27.77 9.97 -18.41
C GLN A 296 -26.23 10.08 -18.43
N MET A 297 -25.69 11.29 -18.31
CA MET A 297 -24.23 11.50 -18.28
C MET A 297 -23.58 10.93 -17.01
N GLU A 298 -24.24 11.00 -15.86
CA GLU A 298 -23.81 10.35 -14.61
C GLU A 298 -23.76 8.83 -14.76
N ILE A 299 -24.79 8.20 -15.35
CA ILE A 299 -24.82 6.75 -15.64
C ILE A 299 -23.68 6.35 -16.58
N ILE A 300 -23.46 7.09 -17.67
CA ILE A 300 -22.37 6.83 -18.63
C ILE A 300 -20.99 6.99 -17.96
N GLN A 301 -20.81 8.04 -17.16
CA GLN A 301 -19.55 8.30 -16.47
C GLN A 301 -19.26 7.21 -15.41
N GLU A 302 -20.28 6.70 -14.73
CA GLU A 302 -20.13 5.61 -13.77
C GLU A 302 -19.90 4.26 -14.46
N GLN A 303 -20.54 3.99 -15.60
CA GLN A 303 -20.23 2.82 -16.43
C GLN A 303 -18.76 2.84 -16.89
N ALA A 304 -18.25 4.01 -17.29
CA ALA A 304 -16.84 4.20 -17.66
C ALA A 304 -15.89 4.02 -16.45
N ARG A 305 -16.24 4.51 -15.25
CA ARG A 305 -15.46 4.23 -14.02
C ARG A 305 -15.38 2.73 -13.72
N ASN A 306 -16.49 2.02 -13.84
CA ASN A 306 -16.53 0.58 -13.57
C ASN A 306 -15.75 -0.23 -14.62
N GLN A 307 -15.80 0.15 -15.90
CA GLN A 307 -14.93 -0.42 -16.93
C GLN A 307 -13.44 -0.16 -16.64
N ASN A 308 -13.05 1.06 -16.29
CA ASN A 308 -11.67 1.38 -15.93
C ASN A 308 -11.21 0.63 -14.66
N SER A 309 -12.06 0.48 -13.65
CA SER A 309 -11.80 -0.34 -12.45
C SER A 309 -11.58 -1.81 -12.81
N MET A 310 -12.34 -2.34 -13.77
CA MET A 310 -12.19 -3.70 -14.28
C MET A 310 -10.87 -3.88 -15.04
N TYR A 311 -10.55 -2.98 -15.98
CA TYR A 311 -9.28 -3.04 -16.72
C TYR A 311 -8.05 -2.83 -15.82
N MET A 312 -8.07 -1.88 -14.87
CA MET A 312 -6.97 -1.69 -13.91
C MET A 312 -6.72 -2.95 -13.08
N ARG A 313 -7.79 -3.66 -12.66
CA ARG A 313 -7.68 -4.92 -11.93
C ARG A 313 -7.10 -6.04 -12.79
N GLN A 314 -7.46 -6.11 -14.08
CA GLN A 314 -6.84 -7.03 -15.04
C GLN A 314 -5.36 -6.73 -15.26
N VAL A 315 -4.99 -5.44 -15.43
CA VAL A 315 -3.59 -5.01 -15.58
C VAL A 315 -2.78 -5.40 -14.33
N SER A 316 -3.26 -5.07 -13.12
CA SER A 316 -2.57 -5.45 -11.87
C SER A 316 -2.44 -6.96 -11.69
N GLN A 317 -3.43 -7.75 -12.15
CA GLN A 317 -3.34 -9.21 -12.14
C GLN A 317 -2.29 -9.72 -13.13
N LEU A 318 -2.22 -9.16 -14.35
CA LEU A 318 -1.19 -9.47 -15.33
C LEU A 318 0.21 -9.09 -14.84
N GLU A 319 0.39 -7.88 -14.30
CA GLU A 319 1.64 -7.41 -13.69
C GLU A 319 2.11 -8.32 -12.55
N SER A 320 1.18 -8.81 -11.72
CA SER A 320 1.45 -9.81 -10.67
C SER A 320 1.94 -11.14 -11.28
N THR A 321 1.24 -11.70 -12.28
CA THR A 321 1.68 -12.95 -12.94
C THR A 321 3.02 -12.80 -13.67
N VAL A 322 3.29 -11.66 -14.32
CA VAL A 322 4.58 -11.37 -14.96
C VAL A 322 5.69 -11.24 -13.91
N SER A 323 5.39 -10.66 -12.75
CA SER A 323 6.36 -10.56 -11.63
C SER A 323 6.68 -11.92 -11.02
N GLN A 324 5.67 -12.78 -10.88
CA GLN A 324 5.82 -14.17 -10.43
C GLN A 324 6.66 -14.99 -11.41
N LEU A 325 6.31 -15.00 -12.69
CA LEU A 325 7.06 -15.70 -13.75
C LEU A 325 8.51 -15.19 -13.88
N ARG A 326 8.74 -13.88 -13.70
CA ARG A 326 10.10 -13.30 -13.61
C ARG A 326 10.87 -13.74 -12.37
N SER A 327 10.19 -14.17 -11.30
CA SER A 327 10.85 -14.72 -10.11
C SER A 327 11.18 -16.19 -10.29
N GLU A 328 10.25 -16.98 -10.81
CA GLU A 328 10.46 -18.39 -11.16
C GLU A 328 11.59 -18.53 -12.20
N LEU A 329 11.64 -17.67 -13.21
CA LEU A 329 12.73 -17.65 -14.20
C LEU A 329 14.10 -17.29 -13.58
N ARG A 330 14.15 -16.34 -12.63
CA ARG A 330 15.38 -16.01 -11.90
C ARG A 330 15.84 -17.16 -10.99
N GLU A 331 14.90 -17.84 -10.36
CA GLU A 331 15.16 -18.98 -9.48
C GLU A 331 15.66 -20.19 -10.26
N ALA A 332 14.98 -20.54 -11.37
CA ALA A 332 15.42 -21.59 -12.29
C ALA A 332 16.79 -21.27 -12.89
N LYS A 333 17.05 -20.01 -13.28
CA LYS A 333 18.36 -19.59 -13.77
C LYS A 333 19.46 -19.81 -12.72
N ARG A 334 19.23 -19.40 -11.47
CA ARG A 334 20.16 -19.64 -10.36
C ARG A 334 20.42 -21.14 -10.18
N MET A 335 19.38 -21.97 -10.11
CA MET A 335 19.50 -23.42 -9.98
C MET A 335 20.32 -24.07 -11.11
N TYR A 336 20.27 -23.52 -12.33
CA TYR A 336 21.14 -23.97 -13.43
C TYR A 336 22.57 -23.43 -13.32
N GLU A 337 22.77 -22.20 -12.85
CA GLU A 337 24.10 -21.62 -12.59
C GLU A 337 24.83 -22.40 -11.48
N ASP A 338 24.17 -22.63 -10.34
CA ASP A 338 24.65 -23.46 -9.24
C ASP A 338 25.01 -24.88 -9.75
N LYS A 339 24.16 -25.46 -10.61
CA LYS A 339 24.39 -26.80 -11.17
C LYS A 339 25.51 -26.87 -12.20
N ILE A 340 25.77 -25.79 -12.93
CA ILE A 340 26.94 -25.66 -13.82
C ILE A 340 28.21 -25.59 -12.97
N GLU A 341 28.24 -24.76 -11.92
CA GLU A 341 29.40 -24.64 -11.03
C GLU A 341 29.77 -25.99 -10.38
N ASP A 342 28.78 -26.78 -9.98
CA ASP A 342 29.00 -28.15 -9.47
C ASP A 342 29.53 -29.13 -10.52
N LEU A 343 29.08 -29.02 -11.78
CA LEU A 343 29.60 -29.86 -12.87
C LEU A 343 31.01 -29.42 -13.27
N GLU A 344 31.33 -28.13 -13.21
CA GLU A 344 32.68 -27.60 -13.42
C GLU A 344 33.63 -28.07 -12.32
N LYS A 345 33.22 -28.08 -11.04
CA LYS A 345 34.01 -28.68 -9.95
C LYS A 345 34.27 -30.17 -10.16
N GLN A 346 33.25 -30.95 -10.53
CA GLN A 346 33.39 -32.38 -10.84
C GLN A 346 34.33 -32.62 -12.02
N LEU A 347 34.26 -31.77 -13.06
CA LEU A 347 35.16 -31.83 -14.20
C LEU A 347 36.61 -31.50 -13.82
N HIS A 348 36.85 -30.51 -12.96
CA HIS A 348 38.20 -30.19 -12.46
C HIS A 348 38.78 -31.33 -11.60
N LEU A 349 37.98 -31.93 -10.71
CA LEU A 349 38.39 -33.10 -9.92
C LEU A 349 38.80 -34.27 -10.82
N ALA A 350 37.95 -34.63 -11.79
CA ALA A 350 38.26 -35.70 -12.75
C ALA A 350 39.51 -35.41 -13.60
N HIS A 351 39.82 -34.14 -13.90
CA HIS A 351 41.08 -33.78 -14.57
C HIS A 351 42.30 -33.88 -13.65
N SER A 352 42.17 -33.61 -12.34
CA SER A 352 43.25 -33.87 -11.36
C SER A 352 43.51 -35.37 -11.24
N GLU A 353 42.45 -36.17 -11.03
CA GLU A 353 42.53 -37.63 -10.94
C GLU A 353 43.15 -38.26 -12.22
N MET A 354 42.78 -37.77 -13.41
CA MET A 354 43.41 -38.20 -14.67
C MET A 354 44.87 -37.77 -14.78
N ALA A 355 45.25 -36.57 -14.30
CA ALA A 355 46.63 -36.10 -14.32
C ALA A 355 47.52 -36.88 -13.34
N GLU A 356 47.01 -37.16 -12.15
CA GLU A 356 47.67 -38.00 -11.14
C GLU A 356 47.88 -39.42 -11.69
N ALA A 357 46.82 -40.07 -12.20
CA ALA A 357 46.90 -41.39 -12.83
C ALA A 357 47.75 -41.43 -14.13
N GLN A 358 47.94 -40.28 -14.79
CA GLN A 358 48.91 -40.14 -15.88
C GLN A 358 50.34 -40.12 -15.33
N THR A 359 50.63 -39.30 -14.31
CA THR A 359 51.97 -39.25 -13.69
C THR A 359 52.39 -40.56 -13.04
N GLU A 360 51.47 -41.29 -12.39
CA GLU A 360 51.75 -42.65 -11.90
C GLU A 360 52.12 -43.60 -13.04
N ARG A 361 51.38 -43.58 -14.15
CA ARG A 361 51.66 -44.45 -15.31
C ARG A 361 53.00 -44.13 -15.94
N ASP A 362 53.33 -42.85 -16.07
CA ASP A 362 54.61 -42.41 -16.63
C ASP A 362 55.78 -42.77 -15.70
N GLN A 363 55.59 -42.68 -14.37
CA GLN A 363 56.55 -43.19 -13.38
C GLN A 363 56.72 -44.71 -13.49
N TYR A 364 55.65 -45.50 -13.49
CA TYR A 364 55.73 -46.96 -13.66
C TYR A 364 56.38 -47.35 -14.99
N SER A 365 56.14 -46.60 -16.06
CA SER A 365 56.80 -46.81 -17.35
C SER A 365 58.30 -46.52 -17.28
N GLN A 366 58.72 -45.49 -16.54
CA GLN A 366 60.12 -45.16 -16.33
C GLN A 366 60.82 -46.21 -15.44
N GLU A 367 60.17 -46.64 -14.36
CA GLU A 367 60.66 -47.71 -13.48
C GLU A 367 60.79 -49.05 -14.23
N SER A 368 59.82 -49.38 -15.09
CA SER A 368 59.87 -50.56 -15.96
C SER A 368 61.00 -50.47 -16.99
N GLY A 369 61.28 -49.30 -17.56
CA GLY A 369 62.43 -49.09 -18.45
C GLY A 369 63.76 -49.27 -17.73
N ASN A 370 63.92 -48.63 -16.56
CA ASN A 370 65.11 -48.78 -15.71
C ASN A 370 65.35 -50.24 -15.28
N LEU A 371 64.30 -51.05 -15.13
CA LEU A 371 64.39 -52.48 -14.82
C LEU A 371 64.79 -53.32 -16.04
N ASP A 372 64.29 -53.00 -17.24
CA ASP A 372 64.69 -53.71 -18.47
C ASP A 372 66.15 -53.41 -18.83
N ASP A 373 66.61 -52.15 -18.70
CA ASP A 373 68.03 -51.78 -18.88
C ASP A 373 68.96 -52.57 -17.93
N GLN A 374 68.56 -52.73 -16.66
CA GLN A 374 69.29 -53.55 -15.69
C GLN A 374 69.29 -55.04 -16.07
N LEU A 375 68.18 -55.55 -16.59
CA LEU A 375 68.03 -56.95 -17.00
C LEU A 375 68.85 -57.24 -18.27
N GLN A 376 68.87 -56.34 -19.24
CA GLN A 376 69.74 -56.40 -20.42
C GLN A 376 71.23 -56.39 -20.03
N GLN A 377 71.63 -55.52 -19.09
CA GLN A 377 73.00 -55.51 -18.56
C GLN A 377 73.38 -56.83 -17.88
N LEU A 378 72.50 -57.39 -17.04
CA LEU A 378 72.73 -58.67 -16.37
C LEU A 378 72.79 -59.85 -17.35
N LEU A 379 72.01 -59.83 -18.44
CA LEU A 379 72.10 -60.83 -19.51
C LEU A 379 73.44 -60.75 -20.26
N ALA A 380 73.95 -59.54 -20.52
CA ALA A 380 75.26 -59.35 -21.15
C ALA A 380 76.41 -59.87 -20.27
N ASP A 381 76.38 -59.57 -18.97
CA ASP A 381 77.37 -60.07 -18.02
C ASP A 381 77.28 -61.60 -17.81
N LEU A 382 76.07 -62.17 -17.82
CA LEU A 382 75.86 -63.62 -17.77
C LEU A 382 76.48 -64.32 -18.99
N HIS A 383 76.21 -63.82 -20.20
CA HIS A 383 76.75 -64.39 -21.44
C HIS A 383 78.29 -64.34 -21.48
N LYS A 384 78.88 -63.23 -21.00
CA LYS A 384 80.33 -63.09 -20.80
C LYS A 384 80.88 -64.13 -19.82
N LYS A 385 80.20 -64.36 -18.68
CA LYS A 385 80.62 -65.38 -17.69
C LYS A 385 80.48 -66.81 -18.21
N GLU A 386 79.51 -67.08 -19.06
CA GLU A 386 79.37 -68.39 -19.71
C GLU A 386 80.50 -68.66 -20.72
N MET A 387 80.95 -67.63 -21.46
CA MET A 387 82.15 -67.71 -22.30
C MET A 387 83.41 -68.00 -21.47
N GLU A 388 83.64 -67.29 -20.36
CA GLU A 388 84.75 -67.56 -19.44
C GLU A 388 84.74 -69.02 -18.92
N LEU A 389 83.58 -69.49 -18.44
CA LEU A 389 83.39 -70.85 -17.95
C LEU A 389 83.62 -71.94 -19.02
N SER A 390 83.33 -71.63 -20.30
CA SER A 390 83.56 -72.58 -21.40
C SER A 390 85.04 -72.87 -21.63
N LEU A 391 85.91 -71.86 -21.49
CA LEU A 391 87.36 -71.99 -21.62
C LEU A 391 87.95 -72.83 -20.48
N GLU A 392 87.51 -72.60 -19.26
CA GLU A 392 88.04 -73.28 -18.07
C GLU A 392 87.63 -74.77 -17.98
N LYS A 393 86.47 -75.13 -18.55
CA LYS A 393 86.05 -76.53 -18.74
C LYS A 393 86.97 -77.28 -19.71
N GLU A 394 87.32 -76.67 -20.85
CA GLU A 394 88.23 -77.27 -21.84
C GLU A 394 89.68 -77.34 -21.32
N GLN A 395 90.10 -76.39 -20.46
CA GLN A 395 91.40 -76.47 -19.77
C GLN A 395 91.45 -77.62 -18.75
N ASN A 396 90.40 -77.83 -17.95
CA ASN A 396 90.34 -78.93 -16.98
C ASN A 396 90.35 -80.32 -17.65
N LYS A 397 89.64 -80.47 -18.77
CA LYS A 397 89.62 -81.73 -19.54
C LYS A 397 91.03 -82.23 -19.87
N ARG A 398 91.92 -81.34 -20.32
CA ARG A 398 93.32 -81.63 -20.68
C ARG A 398 94.21 -82.01 -19.49
N LEU A 399 93.76 -81.82 -18.25
CA LEU A 399 94.45 -82.29 -17.05
C LEU A 399 94.04 -83.72 -16.69
N TRP A 400 92.78 -84.11 -16.93
CA TRP A 400 92.27 -85.45 -16.64
C TRP A 400 92.82 -86.53 -17.58
N ASP A 401 93.10 -86.18 -18.84
CA ASP A 401 93.66 -87.11 -19.85
C ASP A 401 95.09 -87.61 -19.55
N ARG A 402 95.76 -87.10 -18.50
CA ARG A 402 97.19 -87.35 -18.24
C ARG A 402 97.49 -88.41 -17.16
N ASP A 403 96.65 -88.52 -16.13
CA ASP A 403 97.05 -89.10 -14.84
C ASP A 403 96.23 -90.36 -14.44
N THR A 404 96.04 -91.30 -15.38
CA THR A 404 95.16 -92.49 -15.21
C THR A 404 95.88 -93.83 -14.92
N GLY A 405 97.19 -93.83 -14.61
CA GLY A 405 98.01 -95.05 -14.69
C GLY A 405 98.14 -95.96 -13.46
N ASN A 406 98.08 -95.42 -12.23
CA ASN A 406 98.80 -96.02 -11.09
C ASN A 406 97.95 -96.48 -9.87
N SER A 407 96.61 -96.58 -9.97
CA SER A 407 95.78 -97.06 -8.85
C SER A 407 94.87 -98.23 -9.26
N ILE A 408 95.22 -99.45 -8.82
CA ILE A 408 94.41 -100.66 -9.04
C ILE A 408 94.25 -101.48 -7.74
N THR A 409 95.29 -101.54 -6.90
CA THR A 409 95.29 -102.34 -5.65
C THR A 409 94.70 -101.60 -4.46
N ILE A 410 95.04 -100.31 -4.27
CA ILE A 410 94.36 -99.44 -3.28
C ILE A 410 92.87 -99.30 -3.64
N ASP A 411 92.61 -99.21 -4.95
CA ASP A 411 91.28 -99.12 -5.54
C ASP A 411 90.35 -100.28 -5.21
N HIS A 412 90.79 -101.46 -4.76
CA HIS A 412 89.85 -102.55 -4.48
C HIS A 412 89.10 -102.36 -3.15
N LEU A 413 89.82 -102.09 -2.07
CA LEU A 413 89.22 -101.82 -0.76
C LEU A 413 88.59 -100.43 -0.71
N ARG A 414 89.13 -99.47 -1.49
CA ARG A 414 88.39 -98.25 -1.82
C ARG A 414 87.10 -98.56 -2.55
N ARG A 415 87.09 -99.33 -3.65
CA ARG A 415 85.85 -99.68 -4.39
C ARG A 415 84.76 -100.33 -3.54
N GLU A 416 85.06 -101.08 -2.47
CA GLU A 416 83.99 -101.59 -1.60
C GLU A 416 83.43 -100.51 -0.66
N LEU A 417 84.30 -99.71 -0.03
CA LEU A 417 83.89 -98.58 0.81
C LEU A 417 83.18 -97.51 -0.04
N ASP A 418 83.73 -97.16 -1.19
CA ASP A 418 83.19 -96.24 -2.19
C ASP A 418 81.97 -96.80 -2.91
N ASN A 419 81.80 -98.11 -3.07
CA ASN A 419 80.52 -98.66 -3.54
C ASN A 419 79.43 -98.41 -2.50
N LYS A 420 79.68 -98.68 -1.21
CA LYS A 420 78.67 -98.41 -0.16
C LYS A 420 78.49 -96.92 0.15
N ASN A 421 79.55 -96.13 0.04
CA ASN A 421 79.50 -94.68 0.21
C ASN A 421 78.88 -93.98 -1.01
N MET A 422 79.12 -94.44 -2.25
CA MET A 422 78.40 -93.97 -3.43
C MET A 422 77.00 -94.58 -3.56
N GLU A 423 76.66 -95.67 -2.90
CA GLU A 423 75.28 -96.16 -2.78
C GLU A 423 74.50 -95.31 -1.76
N LEU A 424 75.11 -95.00 -0.60
CA LEU A 424 74.58 -94.01 0.33
C LEU A 424 74.47 -92.62 -0.30
N GLN A 425 75.51 -92.10 -0.98
CA GLN A 425 75.46 -90.83 -1.68
C GLN A 425 74.54 -90.86 -2.90
N ARG A 426 74.31 -92.00 -3.56
CA ARG A 426 73.25 -92.10 -4.58
C ARG A 426 71.87 -92.02 -3.93
N MET A 427 71.62 -92.75 -2.85
CA MET A 427 70.35 -92.66 -2.13
C MET A 427 70.11 -91.27 -1.53
N GLU A 428 71.13 -90.65 -0.94
CA GLU A 428 71.07 -89.29 -0.42
C GLU A 428 70.88 -88.28 -1.56
N ASN A 429 71.62 -88.38 -2.66
CA ASN A 429 71.43 -87.50 -3.82
C ASN A 429 70.07 -87.72 -4.50
N ILE A 430 69.54 -88.94 -4.56
CA ILE A 430 68.18 -89.21 -5.07
C ILE A 430 67.13 -88.61 -4.13
N VAL A 431 67.25 -88.82 -2.82
CA VAL A 431 66.35 -88.19 -1.82
C VAL A 431 66.47 -86.66 -1.86
N LYS A 432 67.67 -86.12 -2.11
CA LYS A 432 67.94 -84.68 -2.19
C LYS A 432 67.43 -84.08 -3.50
N THR A 433 67.61 -84.74 -4.64
CA THR A 433 67.04 -84.31 -5.93
C THR A 433 65.52 -84.43 -5.89
N MET A 434 64.95 -85.56 -5.46
CA MET A 434 63.50 -85.70 -5.26
C MET A 434 62.95 -84.67 -4.27
N LYS A 435 63.68 -84.32 -3.21
CA LYS A 435 63.28 -83.24 -2.30
C LYS A 435 63.31 -81.88 -3.00
N THR A 436 64.36 -81.53 -3.73
CA THR A 436 64.42 -80.27 -4.49
C THR A 436 63.46 -80.22 -5.68
N GLU A 437 63.10 -81.37 -6.23
CA GLU A 437 62.19 -81.50 -7.36
C GLU A 437 60.74 -81.43 -6.90
N CYS A 438 60.36 -82.12 -5.82
CA CYS A 438 59.08 -81.91 -5.14
C CYS A 438 58.95 -80.48 -4.59
N GLN A 439 60.02 -79.90 -4.02
CA GLN A 439 60.04 -78.50 -3.57
C GLN A 439 59.83 -77.54 -4.75
N GLY A 440 60.60 -77.69 -5.83
CA GLY A 440 60.45 -76.88 -7.05
C GLY A 440 59.12 -77.13 -7.78
N GLN A 441 58.53 -78.32 -7.66
CA GLN A 441 57.19 -78.62 -8.19
C GLN A 441 56.10 -77.93 -7.35
N MET A 442 56.23 -77.95 -6.02
CA MET A 442 55.40 -77.20 -5.10
C MET A 442 55.52 -75.69 -5.36
N GLU A 443 56.73 -75.16 -5.54
CA GLU A 443 56.98 -73.74 -5.82
C GLU A 443 56.40 -73.32 -7.18
N ARG A 444 56.56 -74.13 -8.24
CA ARG A 444 55.92 -73.89 -9.54
C ARG A 444 54.39 -73.99 -9.46
N GLN A 445 53.83 -74.92 -8.69
CA GLN A 445 52.39 -74.99 -8.45
C GLN A 445 51.89 -73.78 -7.67
N MET A 446 52.59 -73.34 -6.62
CA MET A 446 52.24 -72.16 -5.83
C MET A 446 52.35 -70.87 -6.66
N ALA A 447 53.33 -70.76 -7.55
CA ALA A 447 53.44 -69.66 -8.51
C ALA A 447 52.26 -69.65 -9.49
N ALA A 448 51.94 -70.80 -10.11
CA ALA A 448 50.80 -70.92 -11.02
C ALA A 448 49.44 -70.71 -10.32
N ILE A 449 49.30 -71.11 -9.04
CA ILE A 449 48.13 -70.83 -8.21
C ILE A 449 48.04 -69.34 -7.89
N LYS A 450 49.17 -68.67 -7.58
CA LYS A 450 49.21 -67.23 -7.33
C LYS A 450 48.84 -66.43 -8.59
N GLU A 451 49.43 -66.74 -9.73
CA GLU A 451 49.09 -66.15 -11.03
C GLU A 451 47.61 -66.39 -11.38
N LYS A 452 47.10 -67.61 -11.16
CA LYS A 452 45.69 -67.93 -11.33
C LYS A 452 44.80 -67.10 -10.40
N ASN A 453 45.16 -66.93 -9.13
CA ASN A 453 44.38 -66.13 -8.18
C ASN A 453 44.38 -64.65 -8.59
N GLU A 454 45.53 -64.08 -8.97
CA GLU A 454 45.60 -62.73 -9.53
C GLU A 454 44.76 -62.58 -10.81
N SER A 455 44.69 -63.61 -11.65
CA SER A 455 43.81 -63.62 -12.83
C SER A 455 42.32 -63.66 -12.44
N ILE A 456 41.97 -64.39 -11.37
CA ILE A 456 40.59 -64.47 -10.84
C ILE A 456 40.19 -63.14 -10.20
N GLU A 457 41.09 -62.47 -9.48
CA GLU A 457 40.85 -61.13 -8.92
C GLU A 457 40.68 -60.09 -10.03
N LYS A 458 41.52 -60.12 -11.07
CA LYS A 458 41.37 -59.28 -12.29
C LYS A 458 40.04 -59.56 -13.01
N VAL A 459 39.66 -60.82 -13.20
CA VAL A 459 38.34 -61.18 -13.78
C VAL A 459 37.19 -60.72 -12.88
N SER A 460 37.34 -60.79 -11.55
CA SER A 460 36.32 -60.34 -10.61
C SER A 460 36.14 -58.82 -10.62
N SER A 461 37.22 -58.05 -10.69
CA SER A 461 37.16 -56.58 -10.80
C SER A 461 36.57 -56.14 -12.14
N LEU A 462 36.96 -56.78 -13.25
CA LEU A 462 36.37 -56.55 -14.57
C LEU A 462 34.88 -56.94 -14.61
N THR A 463 34.48 -58.01 -13.91
CA THR A 463 33.06 -58.40 -13.79
C THR A 463 32.27 -57.36 -12.98
N ALA A 464 32.82 -56.84 -11.88
CA ALA A 464 32.19 -55.77 -11.10
C ALA A 464 32.06 -54.47 -11.90
N GLN A 465 33.08 -54.09 -12.69
CA GLN A 465 33.02 -52.96 -13.62
C GLN A 465 31.99 -53.18 -14.74
N LEU A 466 31.87 -54.41 -15.26
CA LEU A 466 30.88 -54.77 -16.28
C LEU A 466 29.44 -54.66 -15.75
N GLU A 467 29.16 -55.15 -14.54
CA GLU A 467 27.81 -54.99 -13.95
C GLU A 467 27.53 -53.53 -13.56
N SER A 468 28.53 -52.78 -13.08
CA SER A 468 28.39 -51.34 -12.81
C SER A 468 28.06 -50.53 -14.07
N THR A 469 28.74 -50.82 -15.19
CA THR A 469 28.48 -50.15 -16.47
C THR A 469 27.15 -50.60 -17.11
N LYS A 470 26.75 -51.87 -16.96
CA LYS A 470 25.38 -52.32 -17.32
C LYS A 470 24.29 -51.62 -16.51
N GLU A 471 24.51 -51.42 -15.21
CA GLU A 471 23.59 -50.72 -14.32
C GLU A 471 23.44 -49.24 -14.70
N MET A 472 24.57 -48.57 -14.98
CA MET A 472 24.59 -47.20 -15.50
C MET A 472 23.86 -47.10 -16.85
N LEU A 473 24.13 -48.03 -17.77
CA LEU A 473 23.45 -48.09 -19.06
C LEU A 473 21.93 -48.30 -18.92
N ARG A 474 21.48 -49.14 -17.99
CA ARG A 474 20.04 -49.35 -17.75
C ARG A 474 19.37 -48.06 -17.28
N LYS A 475 19.98 -47.33 -16.34
CA LYS A 475 19.48 -46.03 -15.87
C LYS A 475 19.43 -44.98 -16.97
N VAL A 476 20.44 -44.93 -17.84
CA VAL A 476 20.45 -44.04 -19.01
C VAL A 476 19.34 -44.41 -20.01
N VAL A 477 19.06 -45.69 -20.21
CA VAL A 477 17.93 -46.16 -21.05
C VAL A 477 16.59 -45.79 -20.41
N GLU A 478 16.42 -45.99 -19.11
CA GLU A 478 15.21 -45.62 -18.36
C GLU A 478 14.95 -44.10 -18.47
N ASP A 479 15.96 -43.26 -18.20
CA ASP A 479 15.94 -41.80 -18.39
C ASP A 479 15.56 -41.38 -19.82
N LEU A 480 16.13 -42.04 -20.83
CA LEU A 480 15.83 -41.76 -22.24
C LEU A 480 14.40 -42.18 -22.61
N THR A 481 13.89 -43.28 -22.07
CA THR A 481 12.47 -43.67 -22.29
C THR A 481 11.51 -42.71 -21.60
N ALA A 482 11.80 -42.25 -20.39
CA ALA A 482 11.01 -41.22 -19.70
C ALA A 482 11.00 -39.89 -20.47
N LYS A 483 12.18 -39.43 -20.94
CA LYS A 483 12.32 -38.25 -21.79
C LYS A 483 11.56 -38.40 -23.12
N LYS A 484 11.58 -39.59 -23.73
CA LYS A 484 10.80 -39.89 -24.95
C LYS A 484 9.30 -39.80 -24.70
N ILE A 485 8.78 -40.41 -23.63
CA ILE A 485 7.35 -40.37 -23.28
C ILE A 485 6.89 -38.91 -23.05
N ASN A 486 7.71 -38.10 -22.38
CA ASN A 486 7.44 -36.68 -22.18
C ASN A 486 7.49 -35.86 -23.48
N LEU A 487 8.41 -36.17 -24.40
CA LEU A 487 8.45 -35.56 -25.73
C LEU A 487 7.18 -35.90 -26.53
N GLU A 488 6.82 -37.18 -26.64
CA GLU A 488 5.60 -37.61 -27.34
C GLU A 488 4.33 -37.00 -26.71
N ALA A 489 4.31 -36.77 -25.38
CA ALA A 489 3.22 -36.07 -24.72
C ALA A 489 3.16 -34.57 -25.12
N SER A 490 4.31 -33.91 -25.25
CA SER A 490 4.39 -32.53 -25.75
C SER A 490 4.05 -32.40 -27.24
N GLU A 491 4.38 -33.40 -28.06
CA GLU A 491 4.01 -33.44 -29.48
C GLU A 491 2.50 -33.57 -29.67
N ARG A 492 1.83 -34.35 -28.80
CA ARG A 492 0.36 -34.47 -28.76
C ARG A 492 -0.28 -33.13 -28.39
N THR A 493 0.15 -32.46 -27.31
CA THR A 493 -0.44 -31.17 -26.92
C THR A 493 -0.19 -30.05 -27.94
N VAL A 494 0.96 -30.04 -28.62
CA VAL A 494 1.21 -29.13 -29.76
C VAL A 494 0.27 -29.45 -30.94
N SER A 495 0.00 -30.73 -31.21
CA SER A 495 -0.95 -31.15 -32.25
C SER A 495 -2.38 -30.72 -31.93
N ASP A 496 -2.84 -30.92 -30.69
CA ASP A 496 -4.17 -30.51 -30.22
C ASP A 496 -4.36 -28.98 -30.29
N LEU A 497 -3.36 -28.21 -29.86
CA LEU A 497 -3.36 -26.76 -29.96
C LEU A 497 -3.36 -26.28 -31.43
N THR A 498 -2.64 -26.96 -32.31
CA THR A 498 -2.61 -26.66 -33.75
C THR A 498 -3.98 -26.94 -34.40
N ALA A 499 -4.64 -28.05 -34.04
CA ALA A 499 -5.98 -28.36 -34.50
C ALA A 499 -7.01 -27.32 -34.01
N CYS A 500 -6.90 -26.88 -32.75
CA CYS A 500 -7.75 -25.83 -32.18
C CYS A 500 -7.54 -24.48 -32.87
N LEU A 501 -6.29 -24.09 -33.17
CA LEU A 501 -5.98 -22.88 -33.94
C LEU A 501 -6.63 -22.91 -35.33
N GLN A 502 -6.47 -24.01 -36.08
CA GLN A 502 -7.11 -24.17 -37.39
C GLN A 502 -8.65 -24.12 -37.33
N GLU A 503 -9.27 -24.58 -36.24
CA GLU A 503 -10.71 -24.43 -36.02
C GLU A 503 -11.10 -22.96 -35.83
N LYS A 504 -10.31 -22.17 -35.07
CA LYS A 504 -10.55 -20.73 -34.89
C LYS A 504 -10.32 -19.95 -36.18
N GLU A 505 -9.30 -20.30 -36.96
CA GLU A 505 -9.05 -19.71 -38.29
C GLU A 505 -10.23 -19.92 -39.23
N ARG A 506 -10.76 -21.16 -39.32
CA ARG A 506 -11.98 -21.46 -40.12
C ARG A 506 -13.21 -20.67 -39.63
N ALA A 507 -13.39 -20.52 -38.33
CA ALA A 507 -14.49 -19.72 -37.77
C ALA A 507 -14.36 -18.21 -38.10
N ILE A 508 -13.13 -17.69 -38.08
CA ILE A 508 -12.81 -16.32 -38.51
C ILE A 508 -13.05 -16.16 -40.02
N GLU A 509 -12.71 -17.15 -40.83
CA GLU A 509 -12.94 -17.13 -42.29
C GLU A 509 -14.44 -17.14 -42.64
N ILE A 510 -15.23 -17.99 -41.98
CA ILE A 510 -16.69 -18.05 -42.13
C ILE A 510 -17.37 -16.74 -41.70
N THR A 511 -16.95 -16.15 -40.58
CA THR A 511 -17.53 -14.87 -40.14
C THR A 511 -17.12 -13.68 -41.02
N ASN A 512 -15.90 -13.67 -41.57
CA ASN A 512 -15.49 -12.70 -42.58
C ASN A 512 -16.28 -12.85 -43.89
N GLU A 513 -16.58 -14.08 -44.30
CA GLU A 513 -17.43 -14.39 -45.46
C GLU A 513 -18.86 -13.85 -45.27
N GLU A 514 -19.44 -14.03 -44.07
CA GLU A 514 -20.75 -13.47 -43.71
C GLU A 514 -20.72 -11.93 -43.65
N VAL A 515 -19.70 -11.31 -43.06
CA VAL A 515 -19.51 -9.86 -43.06
C VAL A 515 -19.42 -9.31 -44.48
N ARG A 516 -18.75 -10.00 -45.41
CA ARG A 516 -18.66 -9.57 -46.82
C ARG A 516 -20.03 -9.62 -47.51
N LYS A 517 -20.81 -10.68 -47.27
CA LYS A 517 -22.20 -10.82 -47.75
C LYS A 517 -23.09 -9.72 -47.20
N LEU A 518 -23.03 -9.44 -45.90
CA LEU A 518 -23.80 -8.37 -45.25
C LEU A 518 -23.46 -6.99 -45.82
N ARG A 519 -22.17 -6.69 -46.06
CA ARG A 519 -21.74 -5.46 -46.75
C ARG A 519 -22.36 -5.33 -48.15
N SER A 520 -22.20 -6.35 -48.99
CA SER A 520 -22.78 -6.33 -50.35
C SER A 520 -24.32 -6.15 -50.37
N ARG A 521 -25.03 -6.64 -49.34
CA ARG A 521 -26.47 -6.43 -49.18
C ARG A 521 -26.82 -5.00 -48.75
N VAL A 522 -25.98 -4.36 -47.94
CA VAL A 522 -26.11 -2.92 -47.61
C VAL A 522 -25.83 -2.07 -48.84
N ASP A 523 -24.78 -2.38 -49.60
CA ASP A 523 -24.42 -1.65 -50.83
C ASP A 523 -25.54 -1.74 -51.88
N SER A 524 -26.13 -2.93 -52.07
CA SER A 524 -27.31 -3.13 -52.92
C SER A 524 -28.52 -2.32 -52.45
N LYS A 525 -28.81 -2.28 -51.14
CA LYS A 525 -29.91 -1.49 -50.60
C LYS A 525 -29.68 0.02 -50.67
N LEU A 526 -28.42 0.47 -50.63
CA LEU A 526 -28.07 1.87 -50.87
C LEU A 526 -28.31 2.27 -52.33
N GLN A 527 -28.01 1.39 -53.29
CA GLN A 527 -28.32 1.60 -54.70
C GLN A 527 -29.84 1.63 -54.97
N GLU A 528 -30.62 0.74 -54.33
CA GLU A 528 -32.09 0.79 -54.40
C GLU A 528 -32.66 2.11 -53.86
N LEU A 529 -32.16 2.59 -52.70
CA LEU A 529 -32.59 3.87 -52.14
C LEU A 529 -32.22 5.06 -53.03
N GLN A 530 -31.05 5.01 -53.70
CA GLN A 530 -30.67 6.04 -54.67
C GLN A 530 -31.55 6.00 -55.92
N HIS A 531 -31.99 4.82 -56.39
CA HIS A 531 -32.97 4.70 -57.47
C HIS A 531 -34.31 5.31 -57.07
N LEU A 532 -34.86 4.92 -55.92
CA LEU A 532 -36.13 5.45 -55.40
C LEU A 532 -36.08 6.97 -55.19
N LYS A 533 -34.91 7.53 -54.81
CA LYS A 533 -34.72 8.98 -54.74
C LYS A 533 -34.79 9.63 -56.12
N ASN A 534 -34.07 9.10 -57.12
CA ASN A 534 -34.11 9.60 -58.50
C ASN A 534 -35.53 9.49 -59.12
N GLU A 535 -36.28 8.46 -58.74
CA GLU A 535 -37.66 8.23 -59.16
C GLU A 535 -38.63 9.21 -58.48
N GLY A 536 -38.39 9.57 -57.22
CA GLY A 536 -39.08 10.68 -56.53
C GLY A 536 -38.79 12.04 -57.18
N ASP A 537 -37.52 12.33 -57.49
CA ASP A 537 -37.09 13.54 -58.21
C ASP A 537 -37.77 13.62 -59.61
N TYR A 538 -37.96 12.48 -60.29
CA TYR A 538 -38.69 12.39 -61.56
C TYR A 538 -40.20 12.62 -61.39
N LEU A 539 -40.84 12.02 -60.38
CA LEU A 539 -42.26 12.22 -60.07
C LEU A 539 -42.56 13.68 -59.70
N GLN A 540 -41.64 14.37 -59.02
CA GLN A 540 -41.77 15.79 -58.72
C GLN A 540 -41.78 16.66 -60.00
N ASN A 541 -40.95 16.34 -60.99
CA ASN A 541 -41.00 17.01 -62.30
C ASN A 541 -42.34 16.76 -63.00
N VAL A 542 -42.79 15.50 -63.08
CA VAL A 542 -44.08 15.12 -63.70
C VAL A 542 -45.27 15.81 -63.00
N GLN A 543 -45.21 15.98 -61.67
CA GLN A 543 -46.21 16.76 -60.94
C GLN A 543 -46.22 18.24 -61.38
N SER A 544 -45.06 18.89 -61.51
CA SER A 544 -44.97 20.28 -61.97
C SER A 544 -45.46 20.48 -63.41
N GLU A 545 -45.24 19.49 -64.28
CA GLU A 545 -45.81 19.45 -65.63
C GLU A 545 -47.33 19.29 -65.60
N CYS A 546 -47.87 18.42 -64.73
CA CYS A 546 -49.30 18.24 -64.54
C CYS A 546 -49.98 19.50 -63.98
N GLU A 547 -49.34 20.21 -63.04
CA GLU A 547 -49.84 21.49 -62.51
C GLU A 547 -49.82 22.58 -63.60
N THR A 548 -48.78 22.62 -64.44
CA THR A 548 -48.69 23.52 -65.61
C THR A 548 -49.78 23.22 -66.63
N LEU A 549 -50.00 21.95 -66.98
CA LEU A 549 -51.06 21.52 -67.90
C LEU A 549 -52.45 21.81 -67.32
N LYS A 550 -52.66 21.62 -66.01
CA LYS A 550 -53.91 21.98 -65.32
C LYS A 550 -54.22 23.47 -65.41
N LEU A 551 -53.23 24.34 -65.25
CA LEU A 551 -53.40 25.79 -65.45
C LEU A 551 -53.74 26.13 -66.91
N GLN A 552 -53.14 25.45 -67.89
CA GLN A 552 -53.50 25.63 -69.30
C GLN A 552 -54.93 25.16 -69.59
N VAL A 553 -55.35 24.01 -69.05
CA VAL A 553 -56.72 23.49 -69.17
C VAL A 553 -57.71 24.48 -68.56
N MET A 554 -57.47 24.95 -67.34
CA MET A 554 -58.34 25.94 -66.67
C MET A 554 -58.47 27.24 -67.47
N GLU A 555 -57.42 27.73 -68.13
CA GLU A 555 -57.53 28.92 -69.00
C GLU A 555 -58.30 28.64 -70.29
N LYS A 556 -58.18 27.43 -70.87
CA LYS A 556 -59.03 27.02 -72.01
C LYS A 556 -60.50 26.88 -71.61
N GLU A 557 -60.78 26.28 -70.46
CA GLU A 557 -62.11 26.17 -69.88
C GLU A 557 -62.69 27.55 -69.58
N ARG A 558 -61.90 28.49 -69.03
CA ARG A 558 -62.30 29.88 -68.80
C ARG A 558 -62.66 30.60 -70.11
N VAL A 559 -61.92 30.39 -71.19
CA VAL A 559 -62.25 30.95 -72.52
C VAL A 559 -63.53 30.33 -73.10
N ILE A 560 -63.76 29.02 -72.91
CA ILE A 560 -64.98 28.34 -73.34
C ILE A 560 -66.19 28.82 -72.53
N GLU A 561 -66.05 28.94 -71.21
CA GLU A 561 -67.07 29.54 -70.33
C GLU A 561 -67.43 30.96 -70.77
N ILE A 562 -66.44 31.80 -71.12
CA ILE A 562 -66.70 33.18 -71.56
C ILE A 562 -67.61 33.19 -72.79
N PHE A 563 -67.32 32.38 -73.83
CA PHE A 563 -68.16 32.34 -75.03
C PHE A 563 -69.55 31.72 -74.76
N GLN A 564 -69.63 30.66 -73.96
CA GLN A 564 -70.92 30.04 -73.61
C GLN A 564 -71.79 31.02 -72.81
N LYS A 565 -71.24 31.66 -71.77
CA LYS A 565 -71.90 32.70 -70.98
C LYS A 565 -72.28 33.92 -71.82
N GLN A 566 -71.60 34.20 -72.94
CA GLN A 566 -71.95 35.31 -73.83
C GLN A 566 -73.17 35.02 -74.71
N ILE A 567 -73.38 33.75 -75.10
CA ILE A 567 -74.55 33.30 -75.89
C ILE A 567 -75.79 33.23 -74.99
N ASP A 568 -75.68 32.56 -73.85
CA ASP A 568 -76.84 32.28 -72.99
C ASP A 568 -77.36 33.55 -72.28
N ASN A 569 -76.47 34.47 -71.86
CA ASN A 569 -76.88 35.78 -71.35
C ASN A 569 -77.69 36.58 -72.37
N MET A 570 -77.27 36.61 -73.64
CA MET A 570 -77.86 37.50 -74.64
C MET A 570 -79.34 37.17 -74.94
N THR A 571 -79.76 35.93 -74.70
CA THR A 571 -81.16 35.49 -74.83
C THR A 571 -82.00 35.81 -73.59
N GLN A 572 -81.42 35.72 -72.38
CA GLN A 572 -82.16 35.93 -71.12
C GLN A 572 -82.18 37.39 -70.64
N ILE A 573 -81.11 38.16 -70.89
CA ILE A 573 -80.95 39.56 -70.45
C ILE A 573 -82.10 40.45 -70.95
N VAL A 574 -82.50 40.30 -72.21
CA VAL A 574 -83.54 41.12 -72.86
C VAL A 574 -84.90 41.00 -72.15
N GLY A 575 -85.20 39.86 -71.52
CA GLY A 575 -86.46 39.62 -70.81
C GLY A 575 -86.51 40.11 -69.36
N GLN A 576 -85.36 40.24 -68.68
CA GLN A 576 -85.31 40.47 -67.22
C GLN A 576 -84.57 41.75 -66.79
N HIS A 577 -83.57 42.25 -67.54
CA HIS A 577 -82.81 43.43 -67.11
C HIS A 577 -83.66 44.70 -66.97
N GLY A 578 -84.75 44.85 -67.74
CA GLY A 578 -85.64 46.01 -67.65
C GLY A 578 -86.34 46.24 -66.31
N ARG A 579 -86.20 45.33 -65.33
CA ARG A 579 -86.70 45.51 -63.95
C ARG A 579 -85.63 45.34 -62.88
N THR A 580 -84.67 44.42 -63.04
CA THR A 580 -83.60 44.22 -62.04
C THR A 580 -82.46 45.24 -62.15
N ALA A 581 -82.17 45.76 -63.35
CA ALA A 581 -81.07 46.71 -63.55
C ALA A 581 -81.27 48.05 -62.80
N GLY A 582 -82.51 48.48 -62.56
CA GLY A 582 -82.78 49.68 -61.77
C GLY A 582 -82.38 49.56 -60.29
N ALA A 583 -82.52 48.37 -59.71
CA ALA A 583 -82.03 48.08 -58.36
C ALA A 583 -80.51 47.87 -58.36
N MET A 584 -80.01 47.03 -59.29
CA MET A 584 -78.58 46.73 -59.39
C MET A 584 -77.72 47.94 -59.75
N GLU A 585 -78.22 48.96 -60.47
CA GLU A 585 -77.42 50.16 -60.77
C GLU A 585 -77.27 51.09 -59.55
N VAL A 586 -78.27 51.12 -58.66
CA VAL A 586 -78.17 51.80 -57.36
C VAL A 586 -77.22 51.03 -56.44
N GLU A 587 -77.38 49.72 -56.33
CA GLU A 587 -76.50 48.85 -55.53
C GLU A 587 -75.06 48.85 -56.06
N LYS A 588 -74.87 48.85 -57.38
CA LYS A 588 -73.57 49.05 -58.05
C LYS A 588 -72.99 50.43 -57.79
N SER A 589 -73.80 51.48 -57.77
CA SER A 589 -73.31 52.83 -57.41
C SER A 589 -72.88 52.89 -55.95
N GLN A 590 -73.63 52.26 -55.04
CA GLN A 590 -73.31 52.11 -53.63
C GLN A 590 -72.01 51.32 -53.43
N LEU A 591 -71.89 50.14 -54.06
CA LEU A 591 -70.72 49.26 -53.98
C LEU A 591 -69.50 49.84 -54.70
N VAL A 592 -69.64 50.57 -55.80
CA VAL A 592 -68.52 51.27 -56.45
C VAL A 592 -68.03 52.42 -55.56
N LYS A 593 -68.94 53.16 -54.90
CA LYS A 593 -68.55 54.14 -53.89
C LYS A 593 -67.83 53.47 -52.72
N GLU A 594 -68.40 52.40 -52.16
CA GLU A 594 -67.81 51.67 -51.04
C GLU A 594 -66.46 51.03 -51.40
N ILE A 595 -66.29 50.49 -52.61
CA ILE A 595 -64.99 50.04 -53.14
C ILE A 595 -64.03 51.22 -53.30
N SER A 596 -64.49 52.42 -53.69
CA SER A 596 -63.63 53.61 -53.76
C SER A 596 -63.22 54.12 -52.37
N ASP A 597 -64.15 54.10 -51.41
CA ASP A 597 -63.92 54.48 -50.02
C ASP A 597 -62.97 53.46 -49.34
N ARG A 598 -63.18 52.15 -49.52
CA ARG A 598 -62.28 51.07 -49.08
C ARG A 598 -60.93 51.11 -49.78
N LYS A 599 -60.85 51.54 -51.04
CA LYS A 599 -59.58 51.74 -51.75
C LYS A 599 -58.82 52.95 -51.19
N LEU A 600 -59.53 54.01 -50.81
CA LEU A 600 -58.95 55.15 -50.10
C LEU A 600 -58.45 54.72 -48.71
N GLU A 601 -59.27 54.03 -47.93
CA GLU A 601 -58.93 53.47 -46.61
C GLU A 601 -57.72 52.53 -46.70
N VAL A 602 -57.66 51.63 -47.69
CA VAL A 602 -56.49 50.77 -47.93
C VAL A 602 -55.26 51.59 -48.34
N GLN A 603 -55.42 52.70 -49.06
CA GLN A 603 -54.31 53.59 -49.42
C GLN A 603 -53.83 54.43 -48.22
N GLU A 604 -54.73 54.84 -47.32
CA GLU A 604 -54.41 55.51 -46.06
C GLU A 604 -53.78 54.55 -45.05
N LEU A 605 -54.29 53.32 -44.94
CA LEU A 605 -53.68 52.23 -44.17
C LEU A 605 -52.31 51.83 -44.74
N LYS A 606 -52.13 51.85 -46.06
CA LYS A 606 -50.82 51.65 -46.70
C LYS A 606 -49.85 52.77 -46.33
N ILE A 607 -50.27 54.03 -46.38
CA ILE A 607 -49.46 55.18 -45.91
C ILE A 607 -49.18 55.11 -44.40
N ALA A 608 -50.14 54.64 -43.59
CA ALA A 608 -49.97 54.46 -42.16
C ALA A 608 -49.01 53.30 -41.83
N MET A 609 -49.08 52.20 -42.59
CA MET A 609 -48.15 51.08 -42.54
C MET A 609 -46.75 51.52 -42.95
N ASP A 610 -46.59 52.20 -44.08
CA ASP A 610 -45.29 52.69 -44.56
C ASP A 610 -44.66 53.67 -43.54
N LYS A 611 -45.46 54.53 -42.89
CA LYS A 611 -45.02 55.38 -41.75
C LYS A 611 -44.68 54.59 -40.48
N LYS A 612 -45.29 53.43 -40.25
CA LYS A 612 -44.93 52.52 -39.15
C LYS A 612 -43.62 51.79 -39.48
N GLU A 613 -43.45 51.38 -40.73
CA GLU A 613 -42.23 50.82 -41.30
C GLU A 613 -41.04 51.80 -41.15
N ASP A 614 -41.23 53.08 -41.46
CA ASP A 614 -40.23 54.14 -41.24
C ASP A 614 -39.89 54.32 -39.76
N ARG A 615 -40.90 54.29 -38.87
CA ARG A 615 -40.68 54.34 -37.42
C ARG A 615 -39.98 53.09 -36.88
N ILE A 616 -40.24 51.91 -37.44
CA ILE A 616 -39.54 50.67 -37.12
C ILE A 616 -38.07 50.82 -37.52
N ARG A 617 -37.78 51.22 -38.76
CA ARG A 617 -36.42 51.53 -39.24
C ARG A 617 -35.71 52.57 -38.36
N GLU A 618 -36.40 53.60 -37.92
CA GLU A 618 -35.84 54.59 -36.99
C GLU A 618 -35.50 53.98 -35.62
N THR A 619 -36.38 53.13 -35.06
CA THR A 619 -36.10 52.43 -33.80
C THR A 619 -35.01 51.37 -33.93
N GLU A 620 -34.88 50.70 -35.07
CA GLU A 620 -33.80 49.75 -35.39
C GLU A 620 -32.45 50.48 -35.52
N ALA A 621 -32.43 51.65 -36.15
CA ALA A 621 -31.25 52.51 -36.22
C ALA A 621 -30.83 53.00 -34.82
N ARG A 622 -31.77 53.50 -34.02
CA ARG A 622 -31.51 53.92 -32.63
C ARG A 622 -31.07 52.75 -31.74
N LEU A 623 -31.62 51.55 -31.93
CA LEU A 623 -31.15 50.33 -31.27
C LEU A 623 -29.71 50.00 -31.67
N SER A 624 -29.38 50.10 -32.96
CA SER A 624 -28.01 49.87 -33.46
C SER A 624 -27.01 50.88 -32.90
N GLU A 625 -27.40 52.15 -32.74
CA GLU A 625 -26.58 53.18 -32.08
C GLU A 625 -26.40 52.90 -30.59
N LEU A 626 -27.46 52.51 -29.87
CA LEU A 626 -27.41 52.14 -28.46
C LEU A 626 -26.61 50.85 -28.21
N GLU A 627 -26.65 49.87 -29.12
CA GLU A 627 -25.80 48.69 -29.06
C GLU A 627 -24.34 49.02 -29.32
N LEU A 628 -24.06 49.92 -30.28
CA LEU A 628 -22.71 50.42 -30.52
C LEU A 628 -22.17 51.24 -29.33
N GLU A 629 -23.01 52.04 -28.67
CA GLU A 629 -22.65 52.75 -27.44
C GLU A 629 -22.43 51.77 -26.27
N LYS A 630 -23.31 50.79 -26.08
CA LYS A 630 -23.16 49.70 -25.12
C LYS A 630 -21.84 48.95 -25.33
N VAL A 631 -21.45 48.64 -26.57
CA VAL A 631 -20.15 48.03 -26.89
C VAL A 631 -18.98 48.96 -26.55
N LYS A 632 -19.05 50.26 -26.88
CA LYS A 632 -18.02 51.25 -26.50
C LYS A 632 -17.87 51.36 -24.97
N LEU A 633 -18.98 51.42 -24.24
CA LEU A 633 -19.02 51.49 -22.78
C LEU A 633 -18.50 50.19 -22.13
N ILE A 634 -18.86 49.03 -22.67
CA ILE A 634 -18.31 47.73 -22.25
C ILE A 634 -16.79 47.71 -22.48
N ASN A 635 -16.30 48.09 -23.66
CA ASN A 635 -14.86 48.12 -23.96
C ASN A 635 -14.12 49.02 -22.96
N THR A 636 -14.58 50.27 -22.79
CA THR A 636 -14.02 51.23 -21.81
C THR A 636 -14.09 50.68 -20.37
N CYS A 637 -15.14 49.95 -20.02
CA CYS A 637 -15.28 49.30 -18.71
C CYS A 637 -14.28 48.15 -18.55
N THR A 638 -14.06 47.31 -19.58
CA THR A 638 -13.04 46.25 -19.54
C THR A 638 -11.62 46.80 -19.49
N GLU A 639 -11.36 47.96 -20.11
CA GLU A 639 -10.08 48.67 -20.05
C GLU A 639 -9.82 49.25 -18.66
N ARG A 640 -10.82 49.91 -18.05
CA ARG A 640 -10.76 50.36 -16.65
C ARG A 640 -10.58 49.17 -15.70
N LEU A 641 -11.29 48.06 -15.92
CA LEU A 641 -11.14 46.83 -15.13
C LEU A 641 -9.76 46.18 -15.30
N ARG A 642 -9.13 46.29 -16.49
CA ARG A 642 -7.75 45.86 -16.74
C ARG A 642 -6.79 46.73 -15.92
N ALA A 643 -6.86 48.05 -16.07
CA ALA A 643 -6.04 49.00 -15.30
C ALA A 643 -6.21 48.82 -13.78
N VAL A 644 -7.43 48.59 -13.28
CA VAL A 644 -7.67 48.30 -11.84
C VAL A 644 -7.06 46.96 -11.41
N LYS A 645 -7.07 45.94 -12.27
CA LYS A 645 -6.37 44.66 -11.99
C LYS A 645 -4.86 44.81 -12.01
N ASP A 646 -4.32 45.70 -12.84
CA ASP A 646 -2.88 45.96 -12.96
C ASP A 646 -2.37 46.82 -11.79
N MET A 647 -3.05 47.93 -11.46
CA MET A 647 -2.80 48.68 -10.22
C MET A 647 -2.95 47.81 -8.96
N LYS A 648 -3.87 46.82 -8.96
CA LYS A 648 -3.96 45.84 -7.87
C LYS A 648 -2.73 44.94 -7.82
N ARG A 649 -2.19 44.49 -8.95
CA ARG A 649 -0.95 43.67 -9.00
C ARG A 649 0.23 44.47 -8.49
N GLU A 650 0.40 45.72 -8.95
CA GLU A 650 1.45 46.63 -8.47
C GLU A 650 1.34 46.88 -6.96
N ARG A 651 0.13 47.16 -6.46
CA ARG A 651 -0.14 47.28 -5.02
C ARG A 651 0.20 45.99 -4.26
N ASP A 652 -0.21 44.83 -4.78
CA ASP A 652 0.02 43.55 -4.11
C ASP A 652 1.52 43.17 -4.14
N GLN A 653 2.26 43.55 -5.19
CA GLN A 653 3.72 43.49 -5.28
C GLN A 653 4.39 44.42 -4.25
N LEU A 654 4.04 45.70 -4.21
CA LEU A 654 4.53 46.66 -3.21
C LEU A 654 4.20 46.23 -1.77
N VAL A 655 3.08 45.55 -1.54
CA VAL A 655 2.73 44.94 -0.25
C VAL A 655 3.59 43.70 0.06
N THR A 656 3.99 42.90 -0.94
CA THR A 656 4.99 41.84 -0.72
C THR A 656 6.40 42.39 -0.51
N GLU A 657 6.80 43.47 -1.18
CA GLU A 657 8.07 44.16 -0.97
C GLU A 657 8.13 44.81 0.41
N LEU A 658 7.08 45.52 0.84
CA LEU A 658 6.96 46.04 2.21
C LEU A 658 6.97 44.93 3.27
N LYS A 659 6.43 43.73 2.97
CA LYS A 659 6.56 42.57 3.85
C LYS A 659 7.99 42.04 3.89
N ALA A 660 8.66 41.92 2.74
CA ALA A 660 10.05 41.49 2.63
C ALA A 660 10.98 42.44 3.39
N SER A 661 10.91 43.75 3.12
CA SER A 661 11.65 44.79 3.84
C SER A 661 11.34 44.82 5.33
N ARG A 662 10.10 44.48 5.74
CA ARG A 662 9.75 44.35 7.17
C ARG A 662 10.32 43.09 7.81
N THR A 663 10.44 41.97 7.08
CA THR A 663 11.14 40.78 7.58
C THR A 663 12.66 40.97 7.58
N GLU A 664 13.22 41.72 6.63
CA GLU A 664 14.63 42.13 6.63
C GLU A 664 14.93 43.06 7.80
N LEU A 665 14.07 44.06 8.06
CA LEU A 665 14.16 44.92 9.26
C LEU A 665 14.00 44.15 10.57
N ALA A 666 13.16 43.10 10.60
CA ALA A 666 13.05 42.22 11.76
C ALA A 666 14.33 41.38 11.95
N GLY A 667 14.90 40.84 10.87
CA GLY A 667 16.19 40.15 10.87
C GLY A 667 17.33 41.06 11.34
N LEU A 668 17.43 42.28 10.80
CA LEU A 668 18.40 43.29 11.23
C LEU A 668 18.21 43.73 12.70
N ALA A 669 16.97 43.78 13.20
CA ALA A 669 16.70 44.05 14.62
C ALA A 669 17.09 42.87 15.53
N GLU A 670 16.88 41.63 15.07
CA GLU A 670 17.33 40.42 15.77
C GLU A 670 18.86 40.28 15.72
N GLU A 671 19.50 40.54 14.58
CA GLU A 671 20.95 40.65 14.43
C GLU A 671 21.54 41.75 15.32
N TYR A 672 20.87 42.91 15.44
CA TYR A 672 21.28 43.98 16.35
C TYR A 672 21.17 43.56 17.82
N GLU A 673 20.06 42.96 18.26
CA GLU A 673 19.94 42.44 19.63
C GLU A 673 20.87 41.25 19.89
N ASN A 674 21.18 40.43 18.88
CA ASN A 674 22.16 39.35 18.95
C ASN A 674 23.59 39.91 19.05
N LEU A 675 23.93 40.95 18.28
CA LEU A 675 25.22 41.65 18.36
C LEU A 675 25.38 42.38 19.70
N LYS A 676 24.31 42.99 20.21
CA LYS A 676 24.23 43.64 21.53
C LYS A 676 24.31 42.63 22.67
N ARG A 677 23.78 41.41 22.49
CA ARG A 677 23.98 40.28 23.41
C ARG A 677 25.42 39.80 23.34
N ASN A 678 25.95 39.48 22.16
CA ASN A 678 27.37 39.13 21.97
C ASN A 678 28.33 40.19 22.53
N TYR A 679 28.01 41.49 22.43
CA TYR A 679 28.80 42.58 23.02
C TYR A 679 28.70 42.60 24.55
N ARG A 680 27.51 42.38 25.13
CA ARG A 680 27.33 42.17 26.57
C ARG A 680 28.10 40.94 27.04
N ASP A 681 27.85 39.79 26.44
CA ASP A 681 28.46 38.51 26.78
C ASP A 681 29.99 38.58 26.64
N LYS A 682 30.51 39.29 25.63
CA LYS A 682 31.94 39.56 25.48
C LYS A 682 32.46 40.61 26.47
N SER A 683 31.65 41.57 26.90
CA SER A 683 31.99 42.48 28.00
C SER A 683 32.04 41.75 29.34
N GLU A 684 31.11 40.83 29.60
CA GLU A 684 31.08 39.97 30.79
C GLU A 684 32.21 38.92 30.74
N GLU A 685 32.55 38.38 29.57
CA GLU A 685 33.75 37.55 29.37
C GLU A 685 35.02 38.36 29.58
N MET A 686 35.11 39.58 29.04
CA MET A 686 36.25 40.48 29.23
C MET A 686 36.37 40.99 30.67
N GLU A 687 35.26 41.19 31.39
CA GLU A 687 35.26 41.52 32.81
C GLU A 687 35.58 40.29 33.68
N GLY A 688 35.17 39.09 33.27
CA GLY A 688 35.55 37.82 33.86
C GLY A 688 37.04 37.50 33.64
N ILE A 689 37.57 37.77 32.44
CA ILE A 689 38.99 37.71 32.11
C ILE A 689 39.74 38.80 32.87
N THR A 690 39.25 40.03 32.92
CA THR A 690 39.86 41.11 33.71
C THR A 690 39.84 40.77 35.19
N SER A 691 38.82 40.10 35.71
CA SER A 691 38.73 39.67 37.11
C SER A 691 39.64 38.47 37.39
N LYS A 692 39.77 37.51 36.46
CA LYS A 692 40.78 36.43 36.50
C LYS A 692 42.19 37.00 36.43
N LEU A 693 42.47 37.94 35.54
CA LEU A 693 43.75 38.65 35.42
C LEU A 693 44.02 39.56 36.62
N ARG A 694 43.00 40.14 37.27
CA ARG A 694 43.12 40.92 38.51
C ARG A 694 43.36 40.01 39.72
N MET A 695 42.84 38.79 39.71
CA MET A 695 43.10 37.75 40.71
C MET A 695 44.48 37.10 40.50
N GLN A 696 44.86 36.81 39.26
CA GLN A 696 46.20 36.36 38.86
C GLN A 696 47.23 37.48 39.04
N LEU A 697 46.89 38.75 38.86
CA LEU A 697 47.78 39.86 39.20
C LEU A 697 47.97 39.93 40.72
N LYS A 698 46.93 39.66 41.53
CA LYS A 698 47.08 39.55 42.99
C LYS A 698 47.86 38.31 43.43
N SER A 699 47.66 37.14 42.81
CA SER A 699 48.46 35.95 43.12
C SER A 699 49.89 36.15 42.64
N ALA A 700 50.10 36.55 41.38
CA ALA A 700 51.41 36.89 40.83
C ALA A 700 52.08 38.04 41.57
N GLN A 701 51.36 38.98 42.19
CA GLN A 701 51.94 40.02 43.05
C GLN A 701 52.39 39.45 44.40
N ALA A 702 51.61 38.56 45.02
CA ALA A 702 52.02 37.83 46.22
C ALA A 702 53.19 36.85 45.93
N GLU A 703 53.15 36.15 44.79
CA GLU A 703 54.21 35.30 44.26
C GLU A 703 55.44 36.13 43.83
N LEU A 704 55.28 37.40 43.43
CA LEU A 704 56.37 38.33 43.11
C LEU A 704 56.94 39.01 44.36
N GLU A 705 56.17 39.15 45.43
CA GLU A 705 56.68 39.51 46.76
C GLU A 705 57.41 38.31 47.40
N GLN A 706 56.88 37.10 47.25
CA GLN A 706 57.52 35.83 47.64
C GLN A 706 58.79 35.54 46.83
N THR A 707 58.77 35.74 45.51
CA THR A 707 59.99 35.60 44.67
C THR A 707 60.91 36.80 44.75
N ARG A 708 60.48 38.00 45.17
CA ARG A 708 61.42 39.06 45.62
C ARG A 708 62.15 38.65 46.89
N ALA A 709 61.45 38.04 47.85
CA ALA A 709 62.08 37.46 49.04
C ALA A 709 63.05 36.31 48.69
N THR A 710 62.72 35.50 47.66
CA THR A 710 63.52 34.35 47.21
C THR A 710 64.68 34.72 46.26
N LEU A 711 64.54 35.78 45.44
CA LEU A 711 65.61 36.30 44.59
C LEU A 711 66.65 37.06 45.41
N LYS A 712 66.24 37.74 46.49
CA LYS A 712 67.17 38.31 47.48
C LYS A 712 68.02 37.25 48.19
N THR A 713 67.69 35.96 48.06
CA THR A 713 68.50 34.81 48.50
C THR A 713 69.09 34.00 47.33
N MET A 714 68.98 34.46 46.07
CA MET A 714 69.46 33.74 44.88
C MET A 714 70.18 34.59 43.83
N GLU A 715 70.55 35.85 44.14
CA GLU A 715 71.48 36.64 43.34
C GLU A 715 72.93 36.11 43.48
N GLY A 716 73.24 34.99 42.80
CA GLY A 716 74.58 34.40 42.83
C GLY A 716 74.82 33.27 41.83
N SER A 717 75.58 33.57 40.77
CA SER A 717 76.11 32.64 39.73
C SER A 717 75.08 31.96 38.80
N ASP A 718 75.46 31.46 37.62
CA ASP A 718 76.36 31.97 36.56
C ASP A 718 76.05 31.20 35.26
N GLY A 719 76.32 31.79 34.09
CA GLY A 719 75.96 31.26 32.77
C GLY A 719 76.64 29.93 32.37
N HIS A 720 77.59 29.43 33.15
CA HIS A 720 78.30 28.19 32.84
C HIS A 720 77.42 26.92 32.94
N ALA A 721 76.55 26.84 33.95
CA ALA A 721 75.72 25.66 34.21
C ALA A 721 74.79 25.31 33.03
N MET A 722 74.24 26.33 32.36
CA MET A 722 73.29 26.14 31.26
C MET A 722 73.94 25.50 30.01
N LYS A 723 75.23 25.78 29.74
CA LYS A 723 75.97 25.10 28.66
C LYS A 723 76.24 23.63 28.96
N VAL A 724 76.57 23.29 30.20
CA VAL A 724 76.76 21.88 30.62
C VAL A 724 75.43 21.13 30.51
N ALA A 725 74.33 21.72 30.99
CA ALA A 725 72.99 21.15 30.85
C ALA A 725 72.60 20.87 29.39
N MET A 726 72.83 21.82 28.46
CA MET A 726 72.57 21.60 27.03
C MET A 726 73.44 20.50 26.39
N GLY A 727 74.69 20.35 26.83
CA GLY A 727 75.57 19.25 26.41
C GLY A 727 75.05 17.89 26.88
N MET A 728 74.67 17.80 28.16
CA MET A 728 74.06 16.60 28.74
C MET A 728 72.72 16.28 28.07
N GLN A 729 71.86 17.28 27.79
CA GLN A 729 70.57 17.09 27.14
C GLN A 729 70.70 16.33 25.80
N LYS A 730 71.64 16.74 24.93
CA LYS A 730 71.89 16.03 23.65
C LYS A 730 72.37 14.59 23.85
N GLN A 731 73.26 14.37 24.81
CA GLN A 731 73.80 13.04 25.09
C GLN A 731 72.74 12.11 25.72
N ILE A 732 71.88 12.66 26.57
CA ILE A 732 70.70 11.99 27.15
C ILE A 732 69.70 11.64 26.05
N THR A 733 69.39 12.53 25.11
CA THR A 733 68.48 12.23 23.98
C THR A 733 69.04 11.11 23.10
N ALA A 734 70.33 11.13 22.76
CA ALA A 734 70.97 10.06 22.00
C ALA A 734 70.98 8.73 22.75
N LYS A 735 71.21 8.74 24.06
CA LYS A 735 71.10 7.54 24.91
C LYS A 735 69.66 7.07 25.08
N ARG A 736 68.68 7.98 25.07
CA ARG A 736 67.25 7.65 25.11
C ARG A 736 66.86 6.87 23.85
N GLY A 737 67.18 7.36 22.66
CA GLY A 737 66.93 6.63 21.41
C GLY A 737 67.58 5.24 21.35
N GLN A 738 68.76 5.05 21.95
CA GLN A 738 69.38 3.73 22.11
C GLN A 738 68.59 2.83 23.10
N ILE A 739 68.15 3.39 24.23
CA ILE A 739 67.33 2.68 25.22
C ILE A 739 65.96 2.32 24.64
N ASP A 740 65.29 3.24 23.95
CA ASP A 740 63.95 3.04 23.39
C ASP A 740 64.00 1.96 22.27
N ALA A 741 65.02 1.98 21.42
CA ALA A 741 65.26 0.92 20.43
C ALA A 741 65.54 -0.45 21.08
N LEU A 742 66.29 -0.48 22.18
CA LEU A 742 66.52 -1.70 22.97
C LEU A 742 65.25 -2.16 23.70
N GLN A 743 64.40 -1.24 24.18
CA GLN A 743 63.12 -1.57 24.81
C GLN A 743 62.11 -2.11 23.81
N CYS A 744 62.06 -1.58 22.58
CA CYS A 744 61.30 -2.18 21.48
C CYS A 744 61.83 -3.58 21.12
N LYS A 745 63.16 -3.76 21.09
CA LYS A 745 63.79 -5.08 20.87
C LYS A 745 63.46 -6.09 21.98
N ILE A 746 63.47 -5.64 23.23
CA ILE A 746 63.10 -6.44 24.42
C ILE A 746 61.62 -6.81 24.36
N LYS A 747 60.71 -5.84 24.16
CA LYS A 747 59.27 -6.11 24.02
C LYS A 747 58.96 -7.09 22.89
N PHE A 748 59.59 -6.93 21.71
CA PHE A 748 59.42 -7.89 20.62
C PHE A 748 59.89 -9.30 20.99
N LEU A 749 60.97 -9.43 21.78
CA LEU A 749 61.44 -10.73 22.28
C LEU A 749 60.55 -11.28 23.41
N GLU A 750 59.96 -10.43 24.25
CA GLU A 750 58.97 -10.80 25.28
C GLU A 750 57.64 -11.26 24.64
N GLU A 751 57.18 -10.57 23.60
CA GLU A 751 56.02 -10.94 22.78
C GLU A 751 56.29 -12.24 22.01
N ALA A 752 57.47 -12.41 21.41
CA ALA A 752 57.87 -13.66 20.78
C ALA A 752 57.97 -14.82 21.79
N MET A 753 58.55 -14.61 22.98
CA MET A 753 58.62 -15.64 24.03
C MET A 753 57.23 -15.98 24.61
N THR A 754 56.36 -14.99 24.83
CA THR A 754 55.00 -15.24 25.32
C THR A 754 54.12 -15.90 24.27
N ASN A 755 54.33 -15.64 22.98
CA ASN A 755 53.64 -16.36 21.91
C ASN A 755 54.18 -17.79 21.74
N ALA A 756 55.50 -17.99 21.70
CA ALA A 756 56.11 -19.33 21.65
C ALA A 756 55.76 -20.20 22.87
N THR A 757 55.53 -19.60 24.06
CA THR A 757 55.06 -20.35 25.24
C THR A 757 53.56 -20.66 25.20
N LYS A 758 52.72 -19.81 24.62
CA LYS A 758 51.30 -20.14 24.32
C LYS A 758 51.22 -21.27 23.29
N GLU A 759 51.98 -21.18 22.19
CA GLU A 759 52.07 -22.19 21.13
C GLU A 759 52.55 -23.54 21.68
N LYS A 760 53.60 -23.53 22.52
CA LYS A 760 54.05 -24.72 23.26
C LYS A 760 52.99 -25.27 24.22
N HIS A 761 52.09 -24.45 24.76
CA HIS A 761 50.98 -24.92 25.58
C HIS A 761 49.90 -25.58 24.70
N TYR A 762 49.49 -24.92 23.62
CA TYR A 762 48.54 -25.42 22.64
C TYR A 762 48.99 -26.76 22.06
N LEU A 763 50.22 -26.86 21.56
CA LEU A 763 50.80 -28.11 21.02
C LEU A 763 50.92 -29.22 22.09
N LYS A 764 50.99 -28.86 23.37
CA LYS A 764 50.97 -29.84 24.48
C LYS A 764 49.54 -30.32 24.76
N GLU A 765 48.55 -29.44 24.71
CA GLU A 765 47.13 -29.78 24.86
C GLU A 765 46.63 -30.60 23.67
N GLU A 766 46.99 -30.22 22.45
CA GLU A 766 46.72 -30.96 21.22
C GLU A 766 47.42 -32.33 21.24
N LYS A 767 48.71 -32.40 21.61
CA LYS A 767 49.39 -33.69 21.82
C LYS A 767 48.68 -34.56 22.86
N ASN A 768 48.22 -33.99 23.97
CA ASN A 768 47.49 -34.74 24.99
C ASN A 768 46.14 -35.25 24.45
N LYS A 769 45.40 -34.41 23.71
CA LYS A 769 44.13 -34.76 23.06
C LYS A 769 44.31 -35.89 22.03
N LEU A 770 45.29 -35.76 21.13
CA LEU A 770 45.64 -36.81 20.17
C LEU A 770 46.12 -38.09 20.87
N SER A 771 46.86 -37.99 21.98
CA SER A 771 47.26 -39.17 22.78
C SER A 771 46.06 -39.86 23.44
N GLN A 772 45.05 -39.10 23.85
CA GLN A 772 43.82 -39.62 24.43
C GLN A 772 42.92 -40.25 23.35
N GLU A 773 42.80 -39.62 22.18
CA GLU A 773 42.09 -40.17 21.02
C GLU A 773 42.74 -41.46 20.50
N LEU A 774 44.08 -41.49 20.38
CA LEU A 774 44.83 -42.71 20.09
C LEU A 774 44.64 -43.79 21.16
N SER A 775 44.54 -43.42 22.44
CA SER A 775 44.25 -44.37 23.52
C SER A 775 42.84 -44.97 23.38
N CYS A 776 41.84 -44.16 23.07
CA CYS A 776 40.47 -44.62 22.79
C CYS A 776 40.45 -45.57 21.58
N ILE A 777 41.04 -45.16 20.46
CA ILE A 777 41.15 -45.98 19.23
C ILE A 777 41.92 -47.29 19.50
N ALA A 778 42.96 -47.28 20.33
CA ALA A 778 43.66 -48.49 20.74
C ALA A 778 42.76 -49.43 21.57
N THR A 779 41.98 -48.90 22.52
CA THR A 779 41.01 -49.70 23.29
C THR A 779 39.89 -50.27 22.42
N GLU A 780 39.42 -49.51 21.43
CA GLU A 780 38.38 -49.96 20.49
C GLU A 780 38.92 -51.00 19.50
N ASN A 781 40.12 -50.81 18.93
CA ASN A 781 40.80 -51.82 18.12
C ASN A 781 41.05 -53.13 18.90
N ASN A 782 41.38 -53.05 20.19
CA ASN A 782 41.51 -54.24 21.04
C ASN A 782 40.15 -54.95 21.24
N LYS A 783 39.07 -54.20 21.43
CA LYS A 783 37.69 -54.75 21.50
C LYS A 783 37.28 -55.41 20.17
N MET A 784 37.47 -54.72 19.05
CA MET A 784 37.19 -55.24 17.70
C MET A 784 38.05 -56.47 17.36
N THR A 785 39.30 -56.52 17.85
CA THR A 785 40.18 -57.70 17.71
C THR A 785 39.64 -58.89 18.51
N GLY A 786 39.15 -58.66 19.74
CA GLY A 786 38.49 -59.69 20.54
C GLY A 786 37.20 -60.21 19.88
N GLU A 787 36.38 -59.33 19.33
CA GLU A 787 35.17 -59.68 18.58
C GLU A 787 35.49 -60.47 17.30
N LEU A 788 36.54 -60.08 16.56
CA LEU A 788 37.06 -60.84 15.42
C LEU A 788 37.59 -62.23 15.82
N GLU A 789 38.25 -62.36 16.97
CA GLU A 789 38.75 -63.67 17.44
C GLU A 789 37.58 -64.60 17.83
N ILE A 790 36.53 -64.04 18.45
CA ILE A 790 35.27 -64.75 18.70
C ILE A 790 34.61 -65.18 17.37
N LEU A 791 34.49 -64.29 16.39
CA LEU A 791 33.92 -64.63 15.08
C LEU A 791 34.75 -65.69 14.34
N ARG A 792 36.09 -65.62 14.39
CA ARG A 792 36.99 -66.67 13.87
C ARG A 792 36.87 -68.00 14.60
N SER A 793 36.46 -68.01 15.87
CA SER A 793 36.14 -69.25 16.59
C SER A 793 34.80 -69.86 16.14
N GLN A 794 33.81 -69.02 15.86
CA GLN A 794 32.52 -69.46 15.32
C GLN A 794 32.64 -69.97 13.88
N ASP A 795 33.38 -69.27 13.02
CA ASP A 795 33.72 -69.68 11.65
C ASP A 795 34.46 -71.03 11.63
N ARG A 796 35.47 -71.24 12.49
CA ARG A 796 36.12 -72.54 12.68
C ARG A 796 35.11 -73.63 13.05
N ARG A 797 34.25 -73.39 14.05
CA ARG A 797 33.22 -74.35 14.48
C ARG A 797 32.18 -74.65 13.38
N LEU A 798 31.86 -73.67 12.53
CA LEU A 798 30.96 -73.86 11.38
C LEU A 798 31.64 -74.66 10.26
N LYS A 799 32.89 -74.35 9.91
CA LYS A 799 33.69 -75.13 8.94
C LYS A 799 33.92 -76.57 9.40
N GLU A 800 34.19 -76.77 10.68
CA GLU A 800 34.30 -78.10 11.29
C GLU A 800 32.96 -78.86 11.25
N LYS A 801 31.82 -78.18 11.43
CA LYS A 801 30.49 -78.77 11.26
C LYS A 801 30.17 -79.10 9.80
N ILE A 802 30.61 -78.26 8.85
CA ILE A 802 30.50 -78.50 7.40
C ILE A 802 31.32 -79.74 7.01
N ALA A 803 32.60 -79.81 7.40
CA ALA A 803 33.46 -80.96 7.13
C ALA A 803 32.90 -82.28 7.70
N ASN A 804 32.25 -82.24 8.87
CA ASN A 804 31.54 -83.40 9.42
C ASN A 804 30.29 -83.79 8.61
N MET A 805 29.58 -82.83 8.01
CA MET A 805 28.45 -83.10 7.11
C MET A 805 28.92 -83.61 5.73
N GLU A 806 30.02 -83.07 5.21
CA GLU A 806 30.67 -83.54 3.97
C GLU A 806 31.16 -84.98 4.13
N ALA A 807 31.89 -85.29 5.21
CA ALA A 807 32.32 -86.65 5.51
C ALA A 807 31.15 -87.64 5.72
N ALA A 808 30.01 -87.17 6.23
CA ALA A 808 28.79 -87.98 6.31
C ALA A 808 28.15 -88.20 4.93
N LEU A 809 28.18 -87.20 4.04
CA LEU A 809 27.66 -87.27 2.68
C LEU A 809 28.53 -88.15 1.77
N ASP A 810 29.85 -88.08 1.89
CA ASP A 810 30.79 -88.98 1.21
C ASP A 810 30.59 -90.42 1.67
N LYS A 811 30.43 -90.64 2.99
CA LYS A 811 30.16 -91.97 3.54
C LYS A 811 28.82 -92.54 3.06
N ALA A 812 27.78 -91.71 2.94
CA ALA A 812 26.52 -92.11 2.32
C ALA A 812 26.69 -92.40 0.81
N SER A 813 27.49 -91.61 0.09
CA SER A 813 27.78 -91.80 -1.33
C SER A 813 28.57 -93.08 -1.60
N MET A 814 29.51 -93.44 -0.72
CA MET A 814 30.19 -94.75 -0.75
C MET A 814 29.20 -95.89 -0.54
N GLN A 815 28.26 -95.77 0.41
CA GLN A 815 27.23 -96.79 0.62
C GLN A 815 26.30 -96.93 -0.60
N PHE A 816 25.95 -95.82 -1.27
CA PHE A 816 25.20 -95.88 -2.53
C PHE A 816 25.97 -96.57 -3.66
N ALA A 817 27.28 -96.29 -3.80
CA ALA A 817 28.14 -96.95 -4.78
C ALA A 817 28.30 -98.46 -4.48
N GLU A 818 28.44 -98.83 -3.20
CA GLU A 818 28.47 -100.23 -2.74
C GLU A 818 27.17 -100.97 -3.07
N CYS A 819 26.01 -100.34 -2.80
CA CYS A 819 24.70 -100.87 -3.19
C CYS A 819 24.56 -101.02 -4.71
N GLN A 820 25.08 -100.05 -5.48
CA GLN A 820 25.02 -100.10 -6.95
C GLN A 820 25.91 -101.22 -7.53
N CYS A 821 27.08 -101.48 -6.94
CA CYS A 821 27.91 -102.63 -7.28
C CYS A 821 27.19 -103.97 -6.98
N ILE A 822 26.51 -104.08 -5.83
CA ILE A 822 25.73 -105.27 -5.47
C ILE A 822 24.59 -105.51 -6.48
N ILE A 823 23.88 -104.45 -6.89
CA ILE A 823 22.85 -104.53 -7.93
C ILE A 823 23.43 -105.00 -9.27
N GLN A 824 24.54 -104.41 -9.73
CA GLN A 824 25.19 -104.83 -10.98
C GLN A 824 25.67 -106.29 -10.96
N CYS A 825 26.16 -106.78 -9.82
CA CYS A 825 26.49 -108.19 -9.64
C CYS A 825 25.24 -109.09 -9.76
N GLN A 826 24.12 -108.72 -9.11
CA GLN A 826 22.87 -109.46 -9.21
C GLN A 826 22.28 -109.43 -10.64
N GLU A 827 22.44 -108.32 -11.37
CA GLU A 827 22.04 -108.23 -12.78
C GLU A 827 22.92 -109.11 -13.68
N GLN A 828 24.23 -109.18 -13.44
CA GLN A 828 25.11 -110.13 -14.15
C GLN A 828 24.78 -111.59 -13.84
N GLU A 829 24.47 -111.93 -12.58
CA GLU A 829 24.04 -113.28 -12.22
C GLU A 829 22.68 -113.63 -12.86
N ALA A 830 21.72 -112.71 -12.86
CA ALA A 830 20.44 -112.89 -13.56
C ALA A 830 20.62 -113.05 -15.08
N MET A 831 21.55 -112.32 -15.70
CA MET A 831 21.95 -112.52 -17.10
C MET A 831 22.59 -113.90 -17.33
N ARG A 832 23.48 -114.34 -16.44
CA ARG A 832 24.10 -115.68 -16.49
C ARG A 832 23.07 -116.80 -16.38
N PHE A 833 22.13 -116.70 -15.44
CA PHE A 833 21.05 -117.69 -15.31
C PHE A 833 20.11 -117.70 -16.53
N LYS A 834 19.78 -116.53 -17.11
CA LYS A 834 19.02 -116.44 -18.37
C LYS A 834 19.77 -117.07 -19.55
N LEU A 835 21.09 -116.88 -19.64
CA LEU A 835 21.92 -117.48 -20.68
C LEU A 835 22.01 -119.00 -20.52
N GLN A 836 22.21 -119.51 -19.31
CA GLN A 836 22.19 -120.95 -19.02
C GLN A 836 20.84 -121.57 -19.45
N HIS A 837 19.73 -121.02 -18.96
CA HIS A 837 18.38 -121.44 -19.33
C HIS A 837 18.10 -121.35 -20.85
N THR A 838 18.78 -120.45 -21.57
CA THR A 838 18.68 -120.34 -23.05
C THR A 838 19.52 -121.40 -23.78
N LEU A 839 20.61 -121.88 -23.18
CA LEU A 839 21.39 -123.00 -23.70
C LEU A 839 20.66 -124.33 -23.43
N ASP A 840 20.18 -124.53 -22.20
CA ASP A 840 19.42 -125.73 -21.78
C ASP A 840 18.16 -125.94 -22.65
N ILE A 841 17.50 -124.87 -23.07
CA ILE A 841 16.37 -124.92 -24.01
C ILE A 841 16.81 -125.22 -25.46
N LYS A 842 18.02 -124.79 -25.87
CA LYS A 842 18.53 -125.02 -27.23
C LYS A 842 19.07 -126.44 -27.46
N GLU A 843 19.43 -127.18 -26.41
CA GLU A 843 19.73 -128.62 -26.53
C GLU A 843 18.49 -129.50 -26.84
N LEU A 844 17.27 -128.97 -26.67
CA LEU A 844 16.05 -129.78 -26.68
C LEU A 844 15.30 -129.91 -28.03
N GLN A 845 15.74 -129.26 -29.13
CA GLN A 845 15.06 -129.36 -30.44
C GLN A 845 15.99 -129.38 -31.68
N GLY A 846 16.33 -130.58 -32.16
CA GLY A 846 16.94 -130.86 -33.48
C GLY A 846 17.03 -132.38 -33.76
N PRO A 847 16.86 -132.90 -35.01
CA PRO A 847 16.18 -134.20 -35.14
C PRO A 847 16.91 -135.36 -35.88
N GLY A 848 17.02 -136.52 -35.21
CA GLY A 848 17.03 -137.89 -35.78
C GLY A 848 18.41 -138.54 -36.11
N TYR A 849 18.66 -139.84 -35.88
CA TYR A 849 17.86 -140.90 -35.23
C TYR A 849 18.73 -142.11 -34.74
N THR A 850 18.22 -142.85 -33.74
CA THR A 850 18.52 -144.25 -33.33
C THR A 850 19.89 -144.67 -32.74
N SER A 851 19.95 -144.80 -31.40
CA SER A 851 20.46 -145.95 -30.56
C SER A 851 20.66 -145.48 -29.09
N GLY A 852 20.42 -146.23 -28.01
CA GLY A 852 19.78 -147.55 -27.79
C GLY A 852 20.06 -148.08 -26.36
N SER A 853 19.05 -148.60 -25.63
CA SER A 853 19.12 -149.20 -24.26
C SER A 853 19.45 -148.23 -23.07
N THR A 854 19.07 -148.44 -21.80
CA THR A 854 18.09 -149.34 -21.10
C THR A 854 17.83 -148.85 -19.65
N SER A 855 16.62 -149.08 -19.09
CA SER A 855 16.25 -148.99 -17.66
C SER A 855 16.29 -147.58 -17.00
N GLY A 856 15.47 -147.20 -16.00
CA GLY A 856 14.38 -147.89 -15.28
C GLY A 856 13.50 -146.90 -14.48
N LYS A 857 12.30 -147.34 -14.05
CA LYS A 857 11.24 -146.57 -13.32
C LYS A 857 11.26 -146.89 -11.80
N PRO A 858 10.48 -146.24 -10.88
CA PRO A 858 9.84 -144.89 -10.85
C PRO A 858 9.82 -144.22 -9.42
N ARG A 859 8.94 -143.19 -9.23
CA ARG A 859 8.16 -142.81 -8.01
C ARG A 859 8.71 -141.84 -6.93
N HIS A 860 8.09 -140.64 -6.91
CA HIS A 860 7.23 -140.07 -5.82
C HIS A 860 7.74 -139.72 -4.39
N ILE A 861 7.30 -138.53 -3.92
CA ILE A 861 6.78 -138.16 -2.57
C ILE A 861 7.71 -137.53 -1.49
N SER A 862 7.12 -136.53 -0.81
CA SER A 862 7.31 -136.02 0.57
C SER A 862 8.39 -134.97 0.95
N LEU A 863 7.90 -134.01 1.74
CA LEU A 863 8.57 -133.20 2.77
C LEU A 863 9.15 -134.10 3.89
N PRO A 864 10.12 -133.64 4.72
CA PRO A 864 9.70 -133.10 6.03
C PRO A 864 10.64 -132.04 6.68
N LEU A 865 10.19 -131.56 7.84
CA LEU A 865 10.87 -130.68 8.81
C LEU A 865 11.71 -131.49 9.82
N THR A 866 12.82 -130.94 10.36
CA THR A 866 13.44 -131.14 11.71
C THR A 866 14.91 -130.64 11.71
N HIS A 867 15.65 -130.48 12.83
CA HIS A 867 15.46 -129.81 14.14
C HIS A 867 16.79 -129.97 14.95
N THR A 868 16.86 -129.49 16.20
CA THR A 868 17.93 -129.75 17.22
C THR A 868 19.34 -129.16 16.93
N HIS A 869 20.30 -128.98 17.85
CA HIS A 869 20.44 -128.66 19.30
C HIS A 869 21.97 -128.57 19.61
N ALA A 870 22.54 -128.03 20.72
CA ALA A 870 22.14 -127.07 21.77
C ALA A 870 23.37 -126.75 22.70
N ASN A 871 23.10 -126.06 23.82
CA ASN A 871 23.85 -126.00 25.11
C ASN A 871 24.94 -124.93 25.36
N VAL A 872 24.68 -124.07 26.37
CA VAL A 872 25.65 -123.15 27.04
C VAL A 872 25.28 -122.95 28.53
N PRO A 873 26.03 -123.57 29.46
CA PRO A 873 26.35 -122.96 30.77
C PRO A 873 27.80 -123.32 31.23
N PRO A 874 28.31 -122.86 32.41
CA PRO A 874 27.88 -121.79 33.33
C PRO A 874 28.89 -120.60 33.34
N SER A 875 28.65 -119.38 33.84
CA SER A 875 27.79 -118.81 34.91
C SER A 875 28.42 -118.74 36.32
N GLN A 876 29.01 -117.59 36.67
CA GLN A 876 29.14 -116.97 38.01
C GLN A 876 29.65 -115.52 37.81
N ALA A 877 29.19 -114.45 38.49
CA ALA A 877 28.01 -114.26 39.35
C ALA A 877 27.63 -112.75 39.45
N PHE A 878 26.38 -112.49 39.86
CA PHE A 878 25.75 -111.31 40.52
C PHE A 878 26.61 -110.06 40.92
N GLN A 879 26.10 -108.82 41.00
CA GLN A 879 24.72 -108.27 41.05
C GLN A 879 24.70 -106.81 40.50
N GLY A 880 23.66 -106.28 39.83
CA GLY A 880 22.51 -105.57 40.45
C GLY A 880 22.80 -104.08 40.75
N PHE A 881 21.99 -103.06 40.41
CA PHE A 881 20.58 -103.01 40.01
C PHE A 881 20.24 -101.97 38.91
N ILE A 882 19.63 -102.49 37.84
CA ILE A 882 18.43 -102.10 37.06
C ILE A 882 17.60 -100.82 37.42
N PRO A 883 16.86 -100.22 36.45
CA PRO A 883 16.45 -98.81 36.45
C PRO A 883 14.91 -98.62 36.46
N HIS A 884 14.40 -97.49 35.93
CA HIS A 884 13.04 -97.46 35.34
C HIS A 884 12.94 -96.62 34.05
N VAL A 885 11.84 -96.83 33.32
CA VAL A 885 11.68 -96.55 31.87
C VAL A 885 10.63 -95.47 31.58
N SER A 886 10.80 -94.70 30.50
CA SER A 886 9.68 -94.12 29.73
C SER A 886 10.09 -93.81 28.28
N ILE A 887 9.30 -94.29 27.31
CA ILE A 887 9.41 -93.94 25.89
C ILE A 887 8.11 -93.23 25.49
N VAL A 888 8.21 -92.00 24.97
CA VAL A 888 7.13 -91.32 24.24
C VAL A 888 7.74 -90.65 23.01
N LYS A 889 7.01 -90.65 21.90
CA LYS A 889 7.45 -90.14 20.59
C LYS A 889 7.69 -88.63 20.62
N GLU A 890 8.71 -88.17 19.90
CA GLU A 890 8.84 -86.75 19.55
C GLU A 890 8.11 -86.41 18.25
N ASP A 891 7.70 -85.14 18.16
CA ASP A 891 7.09 -84.51 16.99
C ASP A 891 8.20 -83.88 16.12
N PRO A 892 8.38 -84.31 14.85
CA PRO A 892 9.48 -83.87 14.00
C PRO A 892 9.40 -82.39 13.56
N LEU A 893 8.38 -81.63 13.98
CA LEU A 893 8.26 -80.18 13.71
C LEU A 893 8.50 -79.30 14.94
N ARG A 894 8.91 -79.87 16.08
CA ARG A 894 9.07 -79.15 17.34
C ARG A 894 10.16 -78.08 17.31
N ASP A 895 11.30 -78.35 16.66
CA ASP A 895 12.43 -77.41 16.62
C ASP A 895 12.24 -76.27 15.61
N LEU A 896 11.45 -76.46 14.55
CA LEU A 896 11.09 -75.36 13.63
C LEU A 896 10.23 -74.30 14.34
N LYS A 897 9.36 -74.71 15.27
CA LYS A 897 8.64 -73.79 16.17
C LYS A 897 9.54 -73.10 17.20
N ARG A 898 10.69 -73.69 17.53
CA ARG A 898 11.68 -73.10 18.46
C ARG A 898 12.45 -71.98 17.76
N LEU A 899 12.97 -72.26 16.56
CA LEU A 899 13.75 -71.32 15.75
C LEU A 899 12.93 -70.05 15.37
N LEU A 900 11.63 -70.20 15.10
CA LEU A 900 10.74 -69.08 14.78
C LEU A 900 10.30 -68.25 16.01
N GLN A 901 10.46 -68.78 17.23
CA GLN A 901 10.26 -68.02 18.47
C GLN A 901 11.52 -67.21 18.83
N GLU A 902 12.69 -67.81 18.62
CA GLU A 902 14.01 -67.24 18.96
C GLU A 902 14.36 -66.03 18.06
N LEU A 903 13.95 -66.05 16.79
CA LEU A 903 14.01 -64.90 15.86
C LEU A 903 13.09 -63.71 16.23
N ARG A 904 12.28 -63.81 17.28
CA ARG A 904 11.34 -62.76 17.73
C ARG A 904 11.70 -62.15 19.09
N SER A 905 12.87 -62.48 19.66
CA SER A 905 13.30 -62.01 20.99
C SER A 905 14.76 -61.52 21.03
N THR A 906 15.21 -60.77 20.02
CA THR A 906 16.59 -60.23 19.99
C THR A 906 16.71 -58.86 19.31
N ILE A 907 15.64 -58.05 19.30
CA ILE A 907 15.69 -56.60 19.03
C ILE A 907 14.66 -55.90 19.95
N ASP A 908 14.95 -55.86 21.25
CA ASP A 908 14.43 -54.88 22.22
C ASP A 908 15.11 -55.11 23.60
N GLU A 909 15.08 -54.10 24.48
CA GLU A 909 15.86 -53.92 25.74
C GLU A 909 17.32 -53.41 25.53
N MET A 910 17.80 -52.30 26.13
CA MET A 910 17.31 -51.37 27.19
C MET A 910 17.86 -49.92 26.94
N PRO A 911 17.58 -48.89 27.79
CA PRO A 911 16.30 -48.42 28.36
C PRO A 911 16.04 -46.90 28.13
N SER A 912 14.87 -46.40 28.57
CA SER A 912 14.53 -44.96 28.68
C SER A 912 15.29 -44.27 29.85
N VAL A 913 15.46 -42.93 29.95
CA VAL A 913 14.45 -41.98 30.48
C VAL A 913 14.88 -40.49 30.28
N VAL A 914 14.04 -39.69 29.60
CA VAL A 914 13.55 -38.30 29.90
C VAL A 914 14.60 -37.22 30.31
N LEU A 915 14.74 -36.03 29.66
CA LEU A 915 13.77 -34.91 29.51
C LEU A 915 14.30 -33.82 28.49
N SER A 916 13.45 -32.84 28.14
CA SER A 916 13.79 -31.46 27.66
C SER A 916 13.83 -31.11 26.14
N LYS A 917 12.68 -31.29 25.47
CA LYS A 917 11.93 -30.29 24.64
C LYS A 917 12.50 -29.53 23.42
N SER A 918 11.53 -29.25 22.52
CA SER A 918 11.37 -28.11 21.58
C SER A 918 12.09 -28.11 20.22
N ASP A 919 11.48 -28.87 19.30
CA ASP A 919 10.82 -28.39 18.06
C ASP A 919 11.63 -27.65 16.97
N SER A 920 11.66 -28.26 15.77
CA SER A 920 11.75 -27.52 14.50
C SER A 920 11.09 -28.26 13.32
N ASP A 921 10.19 -27.56 12.62
CA ASP A 921 9.70 -27.78 11.24
C ASP A 921 9.00 -29.12 10.88
N GLY A 922 8.58 -29.31 9.61
CA GLY A 922 8.58 -30.66 9.01
C GLY A 922 7.48 -31.12 8.03
N ARG A 923 6.41 -30.33 7.78
CA ARG A 923 5.57 -30.35 6.53
C ARG A 923 5.36 -31.69 5.73
N ARG A 924 4.08 -32.11 5.60
CA ARG A 924 3.45 -32.97 4.51
C ARG A 924 3.80 -34.48 4.48
N GLU A 925 3.03 -35.39 3.84
CA GLU A 925 1.75 -35.27 3.08
C GLU A 925 0.78 -36.49 3.31
N LEU A 926 -0.31 -36.58 2.53
CA LEU A 926 -1.47 -37.49 2.72
C LEU A 926 -1.27 -38.91 2.13
N PRO A 927 -2.18 -39.87 2.42
CA PRO A 927 -3.24 -40.14 1.43
C PRO A 927 -4.64 -40.49 1.97
N LEU A 928 -5.63 -39.68 1.55
CA LEU A 928 -7.01 -40.00 1.10
C LEU A 928 -8.00 -40.90 1.88
N THR A 929 -9.29 -40.71 1.53
CA THR A 929 -10.52 -41.40 2.02
C THR A 929 -10.95 -40.98 3.45
N THR A 930 -12.23 -40.74 3.78
CA THR A 930 -13.49 -40.63 3.00
C THR A 930 -14.29 -39.44 3.51
N LEU A 931 -14.95 -38.67 2.64
CA LEU A 931 -15.71 -37.47 3.02
C LEU A 931 -17.18 -37.56 2.57
N ARG A 932 -18.12 -37.59 3.53
CA ARG A 932 -19.56 -37.43 3.28
C ARG A 932 -20.24 -36.71 4.45
N ASN A 933 -21.15 -35.79 4.14
CA ASN A 933 -22.11 -35.14 5.07
C ASN A 933 -21.54 -34.19 6.16
N THR A 934 -21.06 -32.98 5.80
CA THR A 934 -21.24 -31.79 6.67
C THR A 934 -21.17 -30.43 5.95
N ILE A 935 -22.10 -30.17 5.02
CA ILE A 935 -22.38 -28.81 4.52
C ILE A 935 -23.90 -28.62 4.58
N GLY A 936 -24.39 -27.74 5.48
CA GLY A 936 -25.84 -27.55 5.68
C GLY A 936 -26.29 -26.73 6.89
N SER A 937 -25.38 -26.35 7.80
CA SER A 937 -25.67 -25.53 8.99
C SER A 937 -25.27 -24.05 8.82
N THR A 938 -24.13 -23.77 8.19
CA THR A 938 -23.52 -22.42 8.15
C THR A 938 -24.25 -21.41 7.27
N CYS A 939 -24.82 -21.80 6.11
CA CYS A 939 -25.49 -20.84 5.22
C CYS A 939 -26.73 -20.17 5.84
N ARG A 940 -27.48 -20.88 6.70
CA ARG A 940 -28.72 -20.35 7.31
C ARG A 940 -28.47 -19.23 8.33
N GLN A 941 -27.30 -19.16 8.96
CA GLN A 941 -26.97 -18.07 9.88
C GLN A 941 -26.52 -16.77 9.21
N LEU A 942 -26.17 -16.80 7.92
CA LEU A 942 -25.90 -15.60 7.12
C LEU A 942 -27.17 -15.06 6.45
N GLN A 943 -28.04 -15.94 5.95
CA GLN A 943 -29.30 -15.54 5.33
C GLN A 943 -30.22 -14.80 6.30
N ASN A 944 -30.43 -15.36 7.51
CA ASN A 944 -31.18 -14.68 8.58
C ASN A 944 -30.53 -13.36 9.07
N LYS A 945 -29.27 -13.07 8.74
CA LYS A 945 -28.63 -11.78 9.06
C LYS A 945 -28.83 -10.73 7.97
N MET A 946 -28.93 -11.10 6.70
CA MET A 946 -29.36 -10.18 5.65
C MET A 946 -30.84 -9.80 5.83
N GLU A 947 -31.70 -10.77 6.10
CA GLU A 947 -33.15 -10.55 6.20
C GLU A 947 -33.51 -9.63 7.39
N ASN A 948 -32.79 -9.71 8.51
CA ASN A 948 -32.94 -8.76 9.62
C ASN A 948 -32.39 -7.35 9.31
N LEU A 949 -31.41 -7.21 8.42
CA LEU A 949 -30.93 -5.89 7.96
C LEU A 949 -31.88 -5.28 6.94
N GLN A 950 -32.47 -6.09 6.05
CA GLN A 950 -33.51 -5.68 5.09
C GLN A 950 -34.70 -5.05 5.84
N ASN A 951 -35.26 -5.77 6.83
CA ASN A 951 -36.36 -5.28 7.66
C ASN A 951 -36.00 -4.01 8.46
N LEU A 952 -34.76 -3.88 8.92
CA LEU A 952 -34.29 -2.68 9.63
C LEU A 952 -34.21 -1.45 8.71
N VAL A 953 -33.80 -1.63 7.44
CA VAL A 953 -33.77 -0.57 6.43
C VAL A 953 -35.20 -0.14 6.05
N GLU A 954 -36.11 -1.07 5.80
CA GLU A 954 -37.52 -0.74 5.51
C GLU A 954 -38.20 -0.02 6.70
N THR A 955 -37.92 -0.47 7.94
CA THR A 955 -38.41 0.20 9.16
C THR A 955 -37.88 1.64 9.29
N LEU A 956 -36.67 1.92 8.81
CA LEU A 956 -36.09 3.27 8.80
C LEU A 956 -36.62 4.13 7.64
N GLN A 957 -36.85 3.57 6.46
CA GLN A 957 -37.43 4.30 5.32
C GLN A 957 -38.89 4.71 5.58
N MET A 958 -39.70 3.80 6.15
CA MET A 958 -41.07 4.12 6.59
C MET A 958 -41.10 5.24 7.65
N LYS A 959 -40.04 5.37 8.46
CA LYS A 959 -39.96 6.39 9.51
C LYS A 959 -39.55 7.77 8.99
N ASN A 960 -38.76 7.84 7.91
CA ASN A 960 -38.45 9.13 7.26
C ASN A 960 -39.66 9.69 6.49
N GLN A 961 -40.46 8.87 5.81
CA GLN A 961 -41.65 9.35 5.09
C GLN A 961 -42.74 9.93 6.04
N GLY A 962 -42.69 9.62 7.33
CA GLY A 962 -43.54 10.27 8.34
C GLY A 962 -43.08 11.67 8.77
N SER A 963 -41.85 12.10 8.42
CA SER A 963 -41.29 13.39 8.87
C SER A 963 -41.60 14.56 7.94
N ASP A 964 -41.71 14.31 6.63
CA ASP A 964 -41.95 15.37 5.64
C ASP A 964 -43.41 15.84 5.63
N ILE A 965 -44.36 14.97 6.00
CA ILE A 965 -45.79 15.29 6.09
C ILE A 965 -46.06 16.35 7.17
N TYR A 966 -45.36 16.29 8.32
CA TYR A 966 -45.50 17.28 9.39
C TYR A 966 -44.84 18.64 9.09
N SER A 967 -43.98 18.74 8.08
CA SER A 967 -43.33 20.00 7.70
C SER A 967 -44.19 20.86 6.75
N ILE A 968 -45.20 20.28 6.10
CA ILE A 968 -46.07 21.00 5.14
C ILE A 968 -47.24 21.70 5.84
N GLU A 969 -47.83 21.13 6.90
CA GLU A 969 -48.95 21.76 7.61
C GLU A 969 -48.55 23.01 8.41
N ILE A 970 -47.29 23.12 8.87
CA ILE A 970 -46.84 24.26 9.68
C ILE A 970 -46.65 25.53 8.83
N THR A 971 -46.26 25.40 7.56
CA THR A 971 -46.02 26.58 6.69
C THR A 971 -47.31 27.32 6.30
N SER A 972 -48.47 26.65 6.35
CA SER A 972 -49.75 27.24 5.92
C SER A 972 -50.44 28.13 6.97
N ILE A 973 -49.87 28.27 8.17
CA ILE A 973 -50.48 29.05 9.28
C ILE A 973 -49.79 30.42 9.48
N SER A 974 -48.56 30.60 8.98
CA SER A 974 -47.80 31.86 9.13
C SER A 974 -47.98 32.86 7.98
N PHE A 975 -49.12 32.84 7.27
CA PHE A 975 -49.47 33.86 6.27
C PHE A 975 -50.88 34.43 6.47
N LYS A 976 -51.31 34.54 7.75
CA LYS A 976 -52.59 35.16 8.14
C LYS A 976 -52.55 35.85 9.51
N MET A 977 -51.46 36.60 9.76
CA MET A 977 -51.39 37.78 10.63
C MET A 977 -50.57 38.85 9.92
#